data_AF-A0A1G6J6M2-F1
#
_entry.id   AF-A0A1G6J6M2-F1
#
_cell.length_a   1.000
_cell.length_b   1.000
_cell.length_c   1.000
_cell.angle_alpha   90.00
_cell.angle_beta   90.00
_cell.angle_gamma   90.00
#
_symmetry.space_group_name_H-M   'P 1'
#
loop_
_entity.id
_entity.type
_entity.pdbx_description
1 polymer ?
#
loop_
_entity_poly.entity_id
_entity_poly.type
_entity_poly.pdbx_seq_one_letter_code
_entity_poly.pdbx_strand_id
1 'polypeptide(L)'
;MEAIWATLGIAVLGITLIDVFLTALNYDEAGFIAGPLAALQWRLLRAATRRLSRRWRPAALRQVTGLQIMSTVVAWIGGVILGFGLIYYGNMRDDNFLYDGVHQGFYSALYFSAAQLSTVGTSQLTPNTDWLRSLSIAQTISGVVLVSLILTFLLGIYDVISSLQSLSSKFYSAERGAGDPISSLEPFFPLGQPTGLDSHLQAISDSFASYTEGLRLHHAAYYFQSGRDQFSLPYSLGMLSGVVASLRWGGPTGQLASLQPVLVPLTAQLDQFSEYIHPLLQWKSTDVPELLDFDGFERAWRASPTGADADRWVTQFAQLNHDMARLSRTSPVDDPQDTYDRYTAWLPFAYRMQGLTTAVSRDLDYQPIVVMTGRSARGTSGAPPVVWEAPDPGPAQVGVTPATPARVVPRDSPVTRHWHGWRTFLRDRSALIDPGFTRLVAALRALLSAVLAATTLVLVLHGFDTDSTQAAIFGGIVAMLTSAATGAGTGKGRRLTTALAVGPVVLAVLLTIVVGGPSPLTAASLALVALVGVWIGRYGLRWAILGQLAFIAYYFALLMHLQTGDLVAHILAGVVGVAWAFLLGFVVLPDLPGRVARDGVQAFERRLVLALDPLVDAVSWARWDPDVTSRVQRDMLQLSRSGAFLGGQLTANNTTLGLTPSQAGALRLRVFDLELAAVMLSDAARAATGEAMPIALRARLAGEIELLQKHLRQFTKAPRWAQDRNHRTGSEPDLSAAPTELLLSYAPPAGWPEPARRLHRSTVDLLRAADALHSAHPLDLDGPGMDPTDVVPDHDHAGAASTTAGARATLSPTSRRAIQAAVSTGLALSLGSVASTTHQYWAAMPAYQVLGGTDGETFVKATQRIIGTVVGAAIGFAVAIQWGSNHAVTLPLLALCVFASTYFRTVSSPLTTFWQTMLFAQLYEFLGKLSTVAVEVRILETVIGAVVALVVARLILPVRTRTKLNDDLTALVDELASATSASLHRLGGADLPVGALRSEGLAIDRQLRAVTTTAAPLRHASGALDIGGIEGELTAVWAMVFAARELLRAATGTEAGDPGIPAEKWARLTALTMGNLDALAAALRGDPQDDIPGWLDLTDDLLDDSPLTQETRRVLGHLQKLNETALLLLDDLVPGGLAAPDPQSAPVPA
;
A
#
# COMPACT_ATOMS: atom_id res chain seq x y z
N MET A 1 -14.02 -53.94 -23.93
CA MET A 1 -14.35 -52.50 -23.82
C MET A 1 -15.63 -52.28 -23.00
N GLU A 2 -16.71 -53.03 -23.25
CA GLU A 2 -18.01 -52.89 -22.52
C GLU A 2 -17.91 -53.22 -21.03
N ALA A 3 -17.33 -54.37 -20.68
CA ALA A 3 -17.09 -54.75 -19.30
C ALA A 3 -16.19 -53.73 -18.55
N ILE A 4 -15.34 -52.98 -19.27
CA ILE A 4 -14.44 -51.98 -18.67
C ILE A 4 -15.25 -50.78 -18.17
N TRP A 5 -16.20 -50.27 -18.96
CA TRP A 5 -17.04 -49.14 -18.54
C TRP A 5 -18.01 -49.51 -17.41
N ALA A 6 -18.59 -50.71 -17.47
CA ALA A 6 -19.46 -51.19 -16.40
C ALA A 6 -18.69 -51.44 -15.09
N THR A 7 -17.52 -52.07 -15.15
CA THR A 7 -16.67 -52.28 -13.95
C THR A 7 -16.15 -50.96 -13.38
N LEU A 8 -15.76 -50.02 -14.23
CA LEU A 8 -15.38 -48.67 -13.81
C LEU A 8 -16.56 -47.95 -13.13
N GLY A 9 -17.76 -48.04 -13.69
CA GLY A 9 -18.96 -47.47 -13.11
C GLY A 9 -19.32 -48.06 -11.74
N ILE A 10 -19.21 -49.39 -11.58
CA ILE A 10 -19.38 -50.07 -10.28
C ILE A 10 -18.34 -49.59 -9.27
N ALA A 11 -17.08 -49.47 -9.67
CA ALA A 11 -16.01 -48.98 -8.78
C ALA A 11 -16.26 -47.52 -8.34
N VAL A 12 -16.59 -46.63 -9.27
CA VAL A 12 -16.92 -45.22 -8.97
C VAL A 12 -18.14 -45.12 -8.04
N LEU A 13 -19.19 -45.90 -8.33
CA LEU A 13 -20.40 -45.94 -7.49
C LEU A 13 -20.08 -46.46 -6.08
N GLY A 14 -19.35 -47.56 -5.97
CA GLY A 14 -18.96 -48.15 -4.69
C GLY A 14 -18.13 -47.20 -3.84
N ILE A 15 -17.10 -46.58 -4.42
CA ILE A 15 -16.26 -45.58 -3.74
C ILE A 15 -17.12 -44.40 -3.27
N THR A 16 -18.03 -43.90 -4.11
CA THR A 16 -18.89 -42.76 -3.76
C THR A 16 -19.85 -43.11 -2.62
N LEU A 17 -20.50 -44.27 -2.66
CA LEU A 17 -21.43 -44.68 -1.61
C LEU A 17 -20.73 -44.97 -0.28
N ILE A 18 -19.53 -45.56 -0.31
CA ILE A 18 -18.70 -45.75 0.88
C ILE A 18 -18.29 -44.39 1.45
N ASP A 19 -17.89 -43.43 0.60
CA ASP A 19 -17.55 -42.08 1.04
C ASP A 19 -18.72 -41.35 1.71
N VAL A 20 -19.92 -41.44 1.13
CA VAL A 20 -21.15 -40.88 1.72
C VAL A 20 -21.42 -41.52 3.08
N PHE A 21 -21.32 -42.86 3.17
CA PHE A 21 -21.54 -43.58 4.42
C PHE A 21 -20.54 -43.17 5.50
N LEU A 22 -19.25 -43.13 5.17
CA LEU A 22 -18.19 -42.75 6.10
C LEU A 22 -18.37 -41.30 6.57
N THR A 23 -18.65 -40.39 5.66
CA THR A 23 -18.77 -38.96 5.98
C THR A 23 -20.05 -38.61 6.75
N ALA A 24 -21.15 -39.33 6.50
CA ALA A 24 -22.44 -39.02 7.13
C ALA A 24 -22.68 -39.81 8.44
N LEU A 25 -22.09 -41.00 8.60
CA LEU A 25 -22.44 -41.93 9.67
C LEU A 25 -21.26 -42.47 10.49
N ASN A 26 -20.00 -42.35 10.02
CA ASN A 26 -18.86 -42.88 10.78
C ASN A 26 -18.27 -41.81 11.74
N TYR A 27 -17.84 -42.26 12.92
CA TYR A 27 -17.47 -41.40 14.05
C TYR A 27 -16.06 -40.81 13.97
N ASP A 28 -15.11 -41.48 13.29
CA ASP A 28 -13.69 -41.07 13.30
C ASP A 28 -13.05 -40.86 11.89
N GLU A 29 -13.76 -41.17 10.80
CA GLU A 29 -13.18 -41.12 9.45
C GLU A 29 -13.75 -39.98 8.60
N ALA A 30 -12.90 -39.04 8.17
CA ALA A 30 -13.22 -38.12 7.09
C ALA A 30 -13.16 -38.88 5.76
N GLY A 31 -14.30 -39.12 5.12
CA GLY A 31 -14.39 -39.94 3.91
C GLY A 31 -13.32 -39.64 2.83
N PHE A 32 -13.00 -40.65 2.03
CA PHE A 32 -11.91 -40.63 1.03
C PHE A 32 -11.99 -39.53 -0.03
N ILE A 33 -13.20 -39.03 -0.34
CA ILE A 33 -13.45 -37.92 -1.28
C ILE A 33 -13.71 -36.64 -0.50
N ALA A 34 -14.63 -36.68 0.47
CA ALA A 34 -15.09 -35.48 1.19
C ALA A 34 -13.96 -34.79 1.97
N GLY A 35 -13.10 -35.55 2.67
CA GLY A 35 -12.00 -35.03 3.47
C GLY A 35 -10.95 -34.28 2.63
N PRO A 36 -10.34 -34.92 1.61
CA PRO A 36 -9.38 -34.27 0.72
C PRO A 36 -9.99 -33.10 -0.05
N LEU A 37 -11.26 -33.19 -0.46
CA LEU A 37 -11.97 -32.11 -1.14
C LEU A 37 -12.09 -30.88 -0.23
N ALA A 38 -12.52 -31.05 1.02
CA ALA A 38 -12.64 -29.97 1.99
C ALA A 38 -11.28 -29.30 2.28
N ALA A 39 -10.20 -30.08 2.42
CA ALA A 39 -8.86 -29.57 2.63
C ALA A 39 -8.31 -28.82 1.40
N LEU A 40 -8.51 -29.35 0.19
CA LEU A 40 -8.12 -28.70 -1.07
C LEU A 40 -8.84 -27.36 -1.23
N GLN A 41 -10.15 -27.37 -1.01
CA GLN A 41 -10.98 -26.17 -1.08
C GLN A 41 -10.57 -25.13 -0.04
N TRP A 42 -10.27 -25.53 1.20
CA TRP A 42 -9.73 -24.63 2.21
C TRP A 42 -8.39 -24.03 1.76
N ARG A 43 -7.46 -24.83 1.24
CA ARG A 43 -6.16 -24.33 0.74
C ARG A 43 -6.33 -23.32 -0.39
N LEU A 44 -7.22 -23.60 -1.36
CA LEU A 44 -7.52 -22.69 -2.48
C LEU A 44 -8.18 -21.39 -2.00
N LEU A 45 -9.19 -21.50 -1.14
CA LEU A 45 -9.92 -20.36 -0.61
C LEU A 45 -9.04 -19.50 0.30
N ARG A 46 -8.18 -20.12 1.12
CA ARG A 46 -7.16 -19.42 1.92
C ARG A 46 -6.14 -18.70 1.04
N ALA A 47 -5.66 -19.32 -0.03
CA ALA A 47 -4.76 -18.67 -0.99
C ALA A 47 -5.42 -17.47 -1.67
N ALA A 48 -6.70 -17.58 -2.05
CA ALA A 48 -7.46 -16.47 -2.65
C ALA A 48 -7.77 -15.36 -1.63
N THR A 49 -8.24 -15.70 -0.43
CA THR A 49 -8.62 -14.73 0.60
C THR A 49 -7.44 -13.95 1.13
N ARG A 50 -6.24 -14.53 1.18
CA ARG A 50 -4.99 -13.82 1.52
C ARG A 50 -4.64 -12.66 0.59
N ARG A 51 -5.19 -12.65 -0.63
CA ARG A 51 -5.02 -11.56 -1.61
C ARG A 51 -6.14 -10.51 -1.53
N LEU A 52 -7.24 -10.81 -0.87
CA LEU A 52 -8.36 -9.89 -0.69
C LEU A 52 -8.02 -8.82 0.35
N SER A 53 -8.60 -7.63 0.17
CA SER A 53 -8.52 -6.59 1.19
C SER A 53 -9.33 -6.95 2.43
N ARG A 54 -8.91 -6.43 3.58
CA ARG A 54 -9.53 -6.61 4.90
C ARG A 54 -11.06 -6.42 4.91
N ARG A 55 -11.58 -5.53 4.08
CA ARG A 55 -13.02 -5.25 3.97
C ARG A 55 -13.85 -6.42 3.44
N TRP A 56 -13.34 -7.17 2.46
CA TRP A 56 -14.11 -8.21 1.76
C TRP A 56 -13.84 -9.61 2.31
N ARG A 57 -12.70 -9.77 2.97
CA ARG A 57 -12.24 -11.07 3.41
C ARG A 57 -13.15 -11.76 4.43
N PRO A 58 -13.68 -11.11 5.49
CA PRO A 58 -14.61 -11.77 6.41
C PRO A 58 -15.88 -12.26 5.70
N ALA A 59 -16.35 -11.52 4.69
CA ALA A 59 -17.51 -11.93 3.89
C ALA A 59 -17.19 -13.17 3.04
N ALA A 60 -15.98 -13.26 2.48
CA ALA A 60 -15.53 -14.43 1.73
C ALA A 60 -15.30 -15.65 2.64
N LEU A 61 -14.67 -15.47 3.81
CA LEU A 61 -14.45 -16.55 4.79
C LEU A 61 -15.76 -17.11 5.34
N ARG A 62 -16.80 -16.27 5.52
CA ARG A 62 -18.14 -16.75 5.90
C ARG A 62 -18.76 -17.74 4.91
N GLN A 63 -18.31 -17.76 3.66
CA GLN A 63 -18.83 -18.67 2.64
C GLN A 63 -18.14 -20.04 2.65
N VAL A 64 -17.06 -20.23 3.41
CA VAL A 64 -16.26 -21.48 3.43
C VAL A 64 -17.16 -22.70 3.64
N THR A 65 -17.94 -22.69 4.72
CA THR A 65 -18.80 -23.82 5.11
C THR A 65 -19.89 -24.09 4.09
N GLY A 66 -20.58 -23.05 3.61
CA GLY A 66 -21.62 -23.20 2.58
C GLY A 66 -21.06 -23.75 1.27
N LEU A 67 -19.88 -23.28 0.85
CA LEU A 67 -19.19 -23.76 -0.33
C LEU A 67 -18.72 -25.21 -0.16
N GLN A 68 -18.26 -25.60 1.04
CA GLN A 68 -17.82 -26.97 1.36
C GLN A 68 -18.97 -27.97 1.35
N ILE A 69 -20.10 -27.61 1.97
CA ILE A 69 -21.31 -28.43 1.95
C ILE A 69 -21.76 -28.61 0.50
N MET A 70 -21.86 -27.52 -0.26
CA MET A 70 -22.31 -27.57 -1.65
C MET A 70 -21.38 -28.41 -2.54
N SER A 71 -20.06 -28.23 -2.44
CA SER A 71 -19.11 -29.01 -3.24
C SER A 71 -19.12 -30.50 -2.89
N THR A 72 -19.29 -30.85 -1.61
CA THR A 72 -19.38 -32.24 -1.16
C THR A 72 -20.65 -32.90 -1.69
N VAL A 73 -21.80 -32.21 -1.57
CA VAL A 73 -23.09 -32.70 -2.12
C VAL A 73 -23.04 -32.85 -3.64
N VAL A 74 -22.44 -31.90 -4.35
CA VAL A 74 -22.25 -31.98 -5.81
C VAL A 74 -21.32 -33.14 -6.19
N ALA A 75 -20.25 -33.38 -5.42
CA ALA A 75 -19.35 -34.51 -5.65
C ALA A 75 -20.07 -35.86 -5.47
N TRP A 76 -20.93 -35.99 -4.46
CA TRP A 76 -21.72 -37.21 -4.24
C TRP A 76 -22.78 -37.42 -5.33
N ILE A 77 -23.58 -36.41 -5.63
CA ILE A 77 -24.58 -36.48 -6.70
C ILE A 77 -23.90 -36.78 -8.04
N GLY A 78 -22.81 -36.09 -8.35
CA GLY A 78 -22.02 -36.29 -9.56
C GLY A 78 -21.40 -37.69 -9.62
N GLY A 79 -20.84 -38.20 -8.52
CA GLY A 79 -20.26 -39.54 -8.43
C GLY A 79 -21.29 -40.64 -8.64
N VAL A 80 -22.50 -40.49 -8.08
CA VAL A 80 -23.61 -41.42 -8.29
C VAL A 80 -24.12 -41.39 -9.74
N ILE A 81 -24.35 -40.18 -10.31
CA ILE A 81 -24.75 -40.03 -11.72
C ILE A 81 -23.69 -40.62 -12.65
N LEU A 82 -22.40 -40.35 -12.39
CA LEU A 82 -21.31 -40.87 -13.19
C LEU A 82 -21.17 -42.38 -13.07
N GLY A 83 -21.26 -42.94 -11.86
CA GLY A 83 -21.18 -44.38 -11.61
C GLY A 83 -22.28 -45.15 -12.34
N PHE A 84 -23.55 -44.77 -12.13
CA PHE A 84 -24.67 -45.38 -12.85
C PHE A 84 -24.64 -45.08 -14.36
N GLY A 85 -24.29 -43.85 -14.76
CA GLY A 85 -24.15 -43.48 -16.16
C GLY A 85 -23.09 -44.28 -16.92
N LEU A 86 -21.97 -44.60 -16.28
CA LEU A 86 -20.94 -45.47 -16.85
C LEU A 86 -21.42 -46.93 -16.96
N ILE A 87 -22.18 -47.42 -15.98
CA ILE A 87 -22.84 -48.74 -16.05
C ILE A 87 -23.82 -48.77 -17.22
N TYR A 88 -24.68 -47.77 -17.38
CA TYR A 88 -25.61 -47.71 -18.50
C TYR A 88 -24.90 -47.55 -19.84
N TYR A 89 -23.88 -46.70 -19.93
CA TYR A 89 -23.10 -46.51 -21.15
C TYR A 89 -22.46 -47.81 -21.64
N GLY A 90 -21.90 -48.60 -20.72
CA GLY A 90 -21.36 -49.93 -21.03
C GLY A 90 -22.40 -50.92 -21.56
N ASN A 91 -23.70 -50.65 -21.37
CA ASN A 91 -24.82 -51.51 -21.76
C ASN A 91 -25.76 -50.87 -22.81
N MET A 92 -25.40 -49.70 -23.36
CA MET A 92 -26.20 -48.96 -24.37
C MET A 92 -25.98 -49.46 -25.82
N ARG A 93 -25.57 -50.72 -26.00
CA ARG A 93 -25.48 -51.39 -27.31
C ARG A 93 -26.58 -52.46 -27.43
N ASP A 94 -26.91 -52.80 -28.67
CA ASP A 94 -28.03 -53.70 -29.06
C ASP A 94 -29.41 -53.15 -28.65
N ASP A 95 -30.44 -54.01 -28.67
CA ASP A 95 -31.82 -53.67 -28.28
C ASP A 95 -32.00 -53.53 -26.75
N ASN A 96 -30.95 -53.28 -25.97
CA ASN A 96 -31.03 -53.19 -24.50
C ASN A 96 -31.73 -51.91 -24.00
N PHE A 97 -31.77 -50.87 -24.82
CA PHE A 97 -32.51 -49.62 -24.57
C PHE A 97 -33.37 -49.27 -25.78
N LEU A 98 -34.57 -48.75 -25.53
CA LEU A 98 -35.43 -48.13 -26.52
C LEU A 98 -35.17 -46.62 -26.54
N TYR A 99 -34.93 -46.07 -27.73
CA TYR A 99 -34.54 -44.68 -27.95
C TYR A 99 -35.65 -43.92 -28.67
N ASP A 100 -36.10 -42.80 -28.10
CA ASP A 100 -37.09 -41.89 -28.70
C ASP A 100 -36.49 -40.47 -28.83
N GLY A 101 -36.10 -40.11 -30.06
CA GLY A 101 -35.54 -38.81 -30.40
C GLY A 101 -34.09 -38.54 -29.94
N VAL A 102 -33.40 -39.52 -29.35
CA VAL A 102 -32.03 -39.40 -28.82
C VAL A 102 -31.15 -40.56 -29.30
N HIS A 103 -29.85 -40.32 -29.50
CA HIS A 103 -28.90 -41.35 -29.95
C HIS A 103 -28.15 -42.02 -28.79
N GLN A 104 -27.67 -43.25 -29.01
CA GLN A 104 -26.72 -43.91 -28.12
C GLN A 104 -25.46 -43.05 -27.91
N GLY A 105 -25.04 -42.87 -26.66
CA GLY A 105 -23.89 -42.03 -26.35
C GLY A 105 -23.69 -41.84 -24.85
N PHE A 106 -22.47 -41.41 -24.49
CA PHE A 106 -22.11 -41.18 -23.09
C PHE A 106 -23.00 -40.11 -22.42
N TYR A 107 -23.29 -39.03 -23.15
CA TYR A 107 -24.22 -37.99 -22.68
C TYR A 107 -25.63 -38.53 -22.40
N SER A 108 -26.15 -39.40 -23.28
CA SER A 108 -27.47 -40.02 -23.13
C SER A 108 -27.53 -40.93 -21.89
N ALA A 109 -26.44 -41.65 -21.59
CA ALA A 109 -26.32 -42.47 -20.39
C ALA A 109 -26.28 -41.63 -19.10
N LEU A 110 -25.51 -40.53 -19.10
CA LEU A 110 -25.49 -39.58 -17.99
C LEU A 110 -26.84 -38.88 -17.80
N TYR A 111 -27.50 -38.50 -18.89
CA TYR A 111 -28.84 -37.89 -18.87
C TYR A 111 -29.88 -38.84 -18.29
N PHE A 112 -29.90 -40.10 -18.74
CA PHE A 112 -30.78 -41.14 -18.19
C PHE A 112 -30.51 -41.36 -16.70
N SER A 113 -29.25 -41.46 -16.29
CA SER A 113 -28.88 -41.61 -14.88
C SER A 113 -29.31 -40.40 -14.04
N ALA A 114 -29.08 -39.16 -14.50
CA ALA A 114 -29.50 -37.95 -13.81
C ALA A 114 -31.02 -37.88 -13.66
N ALA A 115 -31.77 -38.24 -14.70
CA ALA A 115 -33.23 -38.29 -14.69
C ALA A 115 -33.79 -39.36 -13.73
N GLN A 116 -33.11 -40.52 -13.64
CA GLN A 116 -33.52 -41.59 -12.73
C GLN A 116 -33.20 -41.25 -11.26
N LEU A 117 -32.08 -40.57 -11.01
CA LEU A 117 -31.70 -40.08 -9.69
C LEU A 117 -32.65 -38.99 -9.18
N SER A 118 -33.12 -38.10 -10.07
CA SER A 118 -34.07 -37.03 -9.71
C SER A 118 -35.49 -37.52 -9.47
N THR A 119 -35.76 -38.83 -9.63
CA THR A 119 -37.10 -39.46 -9.56
C THR A 119 -38.09 -39.01 -10.64
N VAL A 120 -37.71 -38.06 -11.50
CA VAL A 120 -38.54 -37.56 -12.61
C VAL A 120 -38.63 -38.59 -13.73
N GLY A 121 -37.56 -39.38 -13.93
CA GLY A 121 -37.44 -40.31 -15.06
C GLY A 121 -37.32 -39.59 -16.41
N THR A 122 -37.25 -40.37 -17.49
CA THR A 122 -37.26 -39.85 -18.86
C THR A 122 -38.04 -40.78 -19.77
N SER A 123 -38.83 -40.21 -20.69
CA SER A 123 -39.55 -40.98 -21.71
C SER A 123 -38.70 -41.27 -22.95
N GLN A 124 -37.59 -40.54 -23.13
CA GLN A 124 -36.75 -40.62 -24.33
C GLN A 124 -35.85 -41.86 -24.35
N LEU A 125 -35.63 -42.49 -23.19
CA LEU A 125 -34.74 -43.65 -23.03
C LEU A 125 -35.42 -44.62 -22.07
N THR A 126 -35.76 -45.82 -22.55
CA THR A 126 -36.43 -46.84 -21.73
C THR A 126 -35.63 -48.15 -21.72
N PRO A 127 -35.28 -48.72 -20.55
CA PRO A 127 -34.66 -50.03 -20.46
C PRO A 127 -35.52 -51.16 -21.06
N ASN A 128 -34.95 -51.94 -21.97
CA ASN A 128 -35.66 -53.05 -22.63
C ASN A 128 -35.50 -54.39 -21.89
N THR A 129 -34.43 -54.57 -21.11
CA THR A 129 -34.17 -55.80 -20.34
C THR A 129 -34.58 -55.70 -18.86
N ASP A 130 -35.01 -56.80 -18.25
CA ASP A 130 -35.44 -56.85 -16.84
C ASP A 130 -34.35 -56.46 -15.84
N TRP A 131 -33.09 -56.77 -16.14
CA TRP A 131 -31.98 -56.41 -15.27
C TRP A 131 -31.72 -54.90 -15.26
N LEU A 132 -31.78 -54.21 -16.41
CA LEU A 132 -31.63 -52.75 -16.50
C LEU A 132 -32.82 -52.02 -15.85
N ARG A 133 -34.03 -52.57 -15.96
CA ARG A 133 -35.22 -52.05 -15.25
C ARG A 133 -35.05 -52.17 -13.73
N SER A 134 -34.54 -53.31 -13.27
CA SER A 134 -34.22 -53.50 -11.84
C SER A 134 -33.13 -52.54 -11.37
N LEU A 135 -32.10 -52.31 -12.20
CA LEU A 135 -31.02 -51.37 -11.91
C LEU A 135 -31.52 -49.92 -11.86
N SER A 136 -32.45 -49.51 -12.74
CA SER A 136 -33.04 -48.17 -12.69
C SER A 136 -33.93 -47.95 -11.45
N ILE A 137 -34.68 -48.98 -11.02
CA ILE A 137 -35.42 -48.95 -9.75
C ILE A 137 -34.44 -48.82 -8.57
N ALA A 138 -33.37 -49.63 -8.57
CA ALA A 138 -32.35 -49.59 -7.52
C ALA A 138 -31.66 -48.21 -7.45
N GLN A 139 -31.41 -47.57 -8.60
CA GLN A 139 -30.88 -46.20 -8.64
C GLN A 139 -31.84 -45.20 -8.01
N THR A 140 -33.14 -45.28 -8.30
CA THR A 140 -34.15 -44.37 -7.71
C THR A 140 -34.21 -44.52 -6.19
N ILE A 141 -34.19 -45.75 -5.68
CA ILE A 141 -34.14 -46.01 -4.23
C ILE A 141 -32.86 -45.44 -3.63
N SER A 142 -31.72 -45.66 -4.29
CA SER A 142 -30.42 -45.12 -3.86
C SER A 142 -30.43 -43.59 -3.81
N GLY A 143 -31.15 -42.92 -4.72
CA GLY A 143 -31.35 -41.47 -4.71
C GLY A 143 -32.08 -40.97 -3.47
N VAL A 144 -33.14 -41.67 -3.04
CA VAL A 144 -33.88 -41.32 -1.81
C VAL A 144 -33.00 -41.48 -0.57
N VAL A 145 -32.25 -42.59 -0.49
CA VAL A 145 -31.31 -42.83 0.61
C VAL A 145 -30.21 -41.75 0.63
N LEU A 146 -29.67 -41.39 -0.54
CA LEU A 146 -28.66 -40.34 -0.68
C LEU A 146 -29.15 -39.00 -0.16
N VAL A 147 -30.38 -38.60 -0.50
CA VAL A 147 -30.98 -37.35 0.03
C VAL A 147 -31.11 -37.38 1.54
N SER A 148 -31.52 -38.52 2.12
CA SER A 148 -31.59 -38.68 3.58
C SER A 148 -30.21 -38.53 4.23
N LEU A 149 -29.17 -39.18 3.68
CA LEU A 149 -27.79 -39.07 4.18
C LEU A 149 -27.21 -37.66 4.03
N ILE A 150 -27.52 -36.97 2.93
CA ILE A 150 -27.16 -35.55 2.74
C ILE A 150 -27.80 -34.68 3.82
N LEU A 151 -29.07 -34.92 4.15
CA LEU A 151 -29.77 -34.18 5.21
C LEU A 151 -29.15 -34.45 6.58
N THR A 152 -28.85 -35.71 6.91
CA THR A 152 -28.16 -36.09 8.15
C THR A 152 -26.81 -35.38 8.28
N PHE A 153 -26.00 -35.40 7.22
CA PHE A 153 -24.72 -34.69 7.17
C PHE A 153 -24.88 -33.18 7.38
N LEU A 154 -25.86 -32.56 6.71
CA LEU A 154 -26.13 -31.14 6.83
C LEU A 154 -26.52 -30.75 8.25
N LEU A 155 -27.46 -31.47 8.88
CA LEU A 155 -27.89 -31.23 10.25
C LEU A 155 -26.73 -31.41 11.24
N GLY A 156 -25.94 -32.47 11.06
CA GLY A 156 -24.76 -32.72 11.87
C GLY A 156 -23.75 -31.56 11.87
N ILE A 157 -23.45 -30.98 10.71
CA ILE A 157 -22.59 -29.78 10.63
C ILE A 157 -23.18 -28.60 11.42
N TYR A 158 -24.50 -28.36 11.32
CA TYR A 158 -25.15 -27.28 12.07
C TYR A 158 -25.07 -27.50 13.58
N ASP A 159 -25.18 -28.76 14.05
CA ASP A 159 -25.07 -29.09 15.47
C ASP A 159 -23.65 -28.81 16.02
N VAL A 160 -22.59 -29.09 15.25
CA VAL A 160 -21.21 -28.72 15.62
C VAL A 160 -21.05 -27.21 15.73
N ILE A 161 -21.57 -26.46 14.75
CA ILE A 161 -21.50 -24.99 14.73
C ILE A 161 -22.26 -24.40 15.92
N SER A 162 -23.44 -24.95 16.24
CA SER A 162 -24.25 -24.57 17.40
C SER A 162 -23.51 -24.82 18.71
N SER A 163 -22.84 -25.97 18.83
CA SER A 163 -22.02 -26.32 20.00
C SER A 163 -20.85 -25.35 20.19
N LEU A 164 -20.16 -24.99 19.10
CA LEU A 164 -19.10 -23.97 19.14
C LEU A 164 -19.65 -22.60 19.57
N GLN A 165 -20.84 -22.22 19.09
CA GLN A 165 -21.48 -20.97 19.47
C GLN A 165 -21.84 -20.95 20.96
N SER A 166 -22.41 -22.06 21.45
CA SER A 166 -22.73 -22.24 22.88
C SER A 166 -21.48 -22.05 23.73
N LEU A 167 -20.39 -22.74 23.40
CA LEU A 167 -19.10 -22.63 24.09
C LEU A 167 -18.56 -21.19 24.07
N SER A 168 -18.51 -20.58 22.88
CA SER A 168 -17.98 -19.22 22.71
C SER A 168 -18.77 -18.19 23.54
N SER A 169 -20.08 -18.39 23.66
CA SER A 169 -20.98 -17.48 24.40
C SER A 169 -20.86 -17.57 25.92
N LYS A 170 -20.22 -18.62 26.46
CA LYS A 170 -19.98 -18.76 27.91
C LYS A 170 -18.97 -17.73 28.42
N PHE A 171 -18.05 -17.28 27.57
CA PHE A 171 -17.01 -16.36 27.97
C PHE A 171 -17.48 -14.90 27.85
N TYR A 172 -17.71 -14.24 28.98
CA TYR A 172 -18.02 -12.80 29.02
C TYR A 172 -16.78 -11.98 28.64
N SER A 173 -16.93 -11.04 27.69
CA SER A 173 -15.89 -10.06 27.37
C SER A 173 -16.51 -8.68 27.21
N ALA A 174 -16.00 -7.71 27.97
CA ALA A 174 -16.36 -6.30 27.81
C ALA A 174 -15.72 -5.66 26.56
N GLU A 175 -14.68 -6.30 25.99
CA GLU A 175 -13.92 -5.79 24.85
C GLU A 175 -14.46 -6.31 23.50
N ARG A 176 -14.31 -5.52 22.43
CA ARG A 176 -14.45 -6.03 21.06
C ARG A 176 -13.13 -6.71 20.68
N GLY A 177 -13.14 -8.03 20.49
CA GLY A 177 -11.98 -8.82 20.06
C GLY A 177 -11.71 -10.04 20.95
N ALA A 178 -10.43 -10.46 21.03
CA ALA A 178 -9.95 -11.47 21.97
C ALA A 178 -10.26 -11.04 23.41
N GLY A 179 -10.99 -11.87 24.14
CA GLY A 179 -11.37 -11.60 25.52
C GLY A 179 -10.19 -11.82 26.46
N ASP A 180 -10.29 -11.28 27.66
CA ASP A 180 -9.41 -11.62 28.76
C ASP A 180 -10.04 -12.76 29.59
N PRO A 181 -9.39 -13.94 29.69
CA PRO A 181 -9.91 -15.09 30.44
C PRO A 181 -10.25 -14.74 31.89
N ILE A 182 -9.46 -13.91 32.56
CA ILE A 182 -9.66 -13.56 33.98
C ILE A 182 -10.84 -12.61 34.12
N SER A 183 -10.94 -11.59 33.27
CA SER A 183 -12.10 -10.71 33.22
C SER A 183 -13.42 -11.47 32.98
N SER A 184 -13.40 -12.60 32.27
CA SER A 184 -14.59 -13.43 32.07
C SER A 184 -15.10 -14.10 33.36
N LEU A 185 -14.23 -14.21 34.38
CA LEU A 185 -14.56 -14.77 35.69
C LEU A 185 -15.12 -13.72 36.66
N GLU A 186 -14.98 -12.42 36.38
CA GLU A 186 -15.43 -11.33 37.25
C GLU A 186 -16.88 -11.49 37.79
N PRO A 187 -17.88 -11.90 36.97
CA PRO A 187 -19.24 -12.11 37.46
C PRO A 187 -19.38 -13.24 38.51
N PHE A 188 -18.44 -14.18 38.55
CA PHE A 188 -18.45 -15.34 39.44
C PHE A 188 -17.63 -15.12 40.71
N PHE A 189 -17.01 -13.95 40.88
CA PHE A 189 -16.28 -13.54 42.08
C PHE A 189 -16.90 -12.30 42.74
N PRO A 190 -18.21 -12.27 43.06
CA PRO A 190 -18.77 -11.17 43.83
C PRO A 190 -18.07 -11.13 45.19
N LEU A 191 -17.49 -9.96 45.52
CA LEU A 191 -16.71 -9.74 46.75
C LEU A 191 -15.40 -10.57 46.86
N GLY A 192 -14.92 -11.16 45.76
CA GLY A 192 -13.68 -11.95 45.75
C GLY A 192 -13.83 -13.43 46.13
N GLN A 193 -15.06 -13.90 46.34
CA GLN A 193 -15.37 -15.31 46.64
C GLN A 193 -16.05 -15.98 45.44
N PRO A 194 -15.71 -17.24 45.10
CA PRO A 194 -16.33 -17.93 43.98
C PRO A 194 -17.79 -18.30 44.28
N THR A 195 -18.73 -17.79 43.50
CA THR A 195 -20.17 -18.12 43.61
C THR A 195 -20.74 -18.53 42.25
N GLY A 196 -21.42 -19.68 42.18
CA GLY A 196 -21.99 -20.19 40.92
C GLY A 196 -20.93 -20.61 39.88
N LEU A 197 -19.66 -20.69 40.29
CA LEU A 197 -18.55 -21.06 39.42
C LEU A 197 -18.67 -22.52 38.94
N ASP A 198 -19.11 -23.43 39.80
CA ASP A 198 -19.27 -24.86 39.48
C ASP A 198 -20.23 -25.10 38.30
N SER A 199 -21.44 -24.52 38.36
CA SER A 199 -22.43 -24.65 37.28
C SER A 199 -21.97 -24.00 35.98
N HIS A 200 -21.19 -22.92 36.07
CA HIS A 200 -20.58 -22.29 34.91
C HIS A 200 -19.51 -23.16 34.25
N LEU A 201 -18.60 -23.72 35.06
CA LEU A 201 -17.55 -24.64 34.58
C LEU A 201 -18.14 -25.93 34.00
N GLN A 202 -19.21 -26.47 34.60
CA GLN A 202 -19.93 -27.60 34.05
C GLN A 202 -20.53 -27.27 32.68
N ALA A 203 -21.17 -26.11 32.52
CA ALA A 203 -21.73 -25.70 31.23
C ALA A 203 -20.66 -25.48 30.14
N ILE A 204 -19.46 -25.04 30.53
CA ILE A 204 -18.29 -24.95 29.63
C ILE A 204 -17.82 -26.35 29.23
N SER A 205 -17.64 -27.25 30.20
CA SER A 205 -17.26 -28.65 29.98
C SER A 205 -18.22 -29.35 29.02
N ASP A 206 -19.53 -29.26 29.28
CA ASP A 206 -20.56 -29.90 28.45
C ASP A 206 -20.52 -29.37 27.02
N SER A 207 -20.43 -28.04 26.85
CA SER A 207 -20.38 -27.42 25.52
C SER A 207 -19.10 -27.78 24.75
N PHE A 208 -17.97 -27.89 25.45
CA PHE A 208 -16.69 -28.26 24.84
C PHE A 208 -16.64 -29.75 24.46
N ALA A 209 -17.19 -30.61 25.31
CA ALA A 209 -17.34 -32.04 25.01
C ALA A 209 -18.24 -32.26 23.79
N SER A 210 -19.43 -31.65 23.74
CA SER A 210 -20.33 -31.73 22.58
C SER A 210 -19.69 -31.21 21.29
N TYR A 211 -18.92 -30.12 21.37
CA TYR A 211 -18.19 -29.61 20.22
C TYR A 211 -17.11 -30.61 19.74
N THR A 212 -16.33 -31.18 20.66
CA THR A 212 -15.25 -32.12 20.34
C THR A 212 -15.78 -33.40 19.71
N GLU A 213 -16.84 -33.98 20.29
CA GLU A 213 -17.52 -35.15 19.75
C GLU A 213 -18.13 -34.88 18.37
N GLY A 214 -18.84 -33.75 18.23
CA GLY A 214 -19.40 -33.35 16.94
C GLY A 214 -18.33 -33.12 15.87
N LEU A 215 -17.16 -32.59 16.23
CA LEU A 215 -16.05 -32.36 15.30
C LEU A 215 -15.43 -33.66 14.78
N ARG A 216 -15.35 -34.70 15.63
CA ARG A 216 -14.90 -36.05 15.22
C ARG A 216 -15.86 -36.66 14.19
N LEU A 217 -17.17 -36.53 14.42
CA LEU A 217 -18.20 -36.96 13.48
C LEU A 217 -18.19 -36.16 12.16
N HIS A 218 -18.05 -34.84 12.25
CA HIS A 218 -18.20 -33.94 11.11
C HIS A 218 -16.99 -33.03 10.93
N HIS A 219 -15.87 -33.63 10.49
CA HIS A 219 -14.59 -32.96 10.26
C HIS A 219 -14.68 -31.69 9.39
N ALA A 220 -15.63 -31.62 8.44
CA ALA A 220 -15.81 -30.43 7.60
C ALA A 220 -16.15 -29.16 8.42
N ALA A 221 -16.79 -29.31 9.58
CA ALA A 221 -17.14 -28.21 10.48
C ALA A 221 -15.91 -27.53 11.10
N TYR A 222 -14.73 -28.18 11.09
CA TYR A 222 -13.47 -27.61 11.56
C TYR A 222 -13.12 -26.29 10.84
N TYR A 223 -13.38 -26.22 9.53
CA TYR A 223 -13.08 -25.04 8.71
C TYR A 223 -14.14 -23.92 8.82
N PHE A 224 -15.09 -24.05 9.76
CA PHE A 224 -16.12 -23.05 9.96
C PHE A 224 -15.53 -21.68 10.34
N GLN A 225 -16.06 -20.64 9.70
CA GLN A 225 -15.66 -19.25 9.91
C GLN A 225 -16.89 -18.37 10.06
N SER A 226 -17.13 -17.86 11.27
CA SER A 226 -18.24 -16.93 11.52
C SER A 226 -17.99 -15.52 10.96
N GLY A 227 -16.72 -15.17 10.70
CA GLY A 227 -16.29 -13.80 10.43
C GLY A 227 -16.54 -12.83 11.61
N ARG A 228 -16.62 -13.35 12.85
CA ARG A 228 -16.58 -12.61 14.11
C ARG A 228 -15.47 -13.22 14.97
N ASP A 229 -14.58 -12.39 15.51
CA ASP A 229 -13.40 -12.87 16.24
C ASP A 229 -13.76 -13.74 17.47
N GLN A 230 -14.84 -13.39 18.16
CA GLN A 230 -15.34 -14.08 19.36
C GLN A 230 -16.13 -15.35 19.09
N PHE A 231 -16.48 -15.64 17.83
CA PHE A 231 -17.18 -16.87 17.47
C PHE A 231 -16.26 -17.71 16.59
N SER A 232 -15.22 -18.25 17.20
CA SER A 232 -14.18 -19.03 16.53
C SER A 232 -13.56 -20.05 17.50
N LEU A 233 -13.06 -21.16 16.97
CA LEU A 233 -12.38 -22.19 17.76
C LEU A 233 -11.13 -21.64 18.49
N PRO A 234 -10.22 -20.88 17.83
CA PRO A 234 -9.07 -20.29 18.51
C PRO A 234 -9.42 -19.41 19.71
N TYR A 235 -10.48 -18.61 19.60
CA TYR A 235 -10.98 -17.79 20.71
C TYR A 235 -11.39 -18.67 21.90
N SER A 236 -12.23 -19.67 21.65
CA SER A 236 -12.72 -20.57 22.70
C SER A 236 -11.60 -21.34 23.38
N LEU A 237 -10.58 -21.82 22.63
CA LEU A 237 -9.41 -22.48 23.19
C LEU A 237 -8.56 -21.55 24.05
N GLY A 238 -8.34 -20.31 23.60
CA GLY A 238 -7.60 -19.30 24.36
C GLY A 238 -8.30 -18.92 25.68
N MET A 239 -9.62 -18.71 25.63
CA MET A 239 -10.42 -18.41 26.83
C MET A 239 -10.47 -19.59 27.79
N LEU A 240 -10.72 -20.80 27.27
CA LEU A 240 -10.82 -22.02 28.07
C LEU A 240 -9.50 -22.34 28.78
N SER A 241 -8.38 -22.34 28.05
CA SER A 241 -7.06 -22.59 28.62
C SER A 241 -6.66 -21.53 29.64
N GLY A 242 -6.98 -20.26 29.39
CA GLY A 242 -6.74 -19.17 30.35
C GLY A 242 -7.57 -19.29 31.62
N VAL A 243 -8.85 -19.67 31.53
CA VAL A 243 -9.71 -19.91 32.70
C VAL A 243 -9.18 -21.07 33.54
N VAL A 244 -8.84 -22.20 32.90
CA VAL A 244 -8.23 -23.36 33.58
C VAL A 244 -6.91 -22.98 34.23
N ALA A 245 -6.05 -22.24 33.50
CA ALA A 245 -4.76 -21.77 34.02
C ALA A 245 -4.92 -20.91 35.28
N SER A 246 -5.84 -19.96 35.24
CA SER A 246 -6.08 -18.99 36.31
C SER A 246 -6.66 -19.64 37.56
N LEU A 247 -7.67 -20.51 37.41
CA LEU A 247 -8.35 -21.14 38.54
C LEU A 247 -7.49 -22.22 39.22
N ARG A 248 -6.69 -22.96 38.46
CA ARG A 248 -5.91 -24.09 38.98
C ARG A 248 -4.55 -23.69 39.53
N TRP A 249 -3.87 -22.73 38.91
CA TRP A 249 -2.51 -22.34 39.30
C TRP A 249 -2.32 -20.85 39.61
N GLY A 250 -3.31 -19.99 39.35
CA GLY A 250 -3.20 -18.55 39.60
C GLY A 250 -3.34 -18.14 41.07
N GLY A 251 -3.94 -18.97 41.91
CA GLY A 251 -4.10 -18.73 43.35
C GLY A 251 -3.37 -19.75 44.23
N PRO A 252 -3.24 -19.47 45.54
CA PRO A 252 -2.55 -20.37 46.47
C PRO A 252 -3.23 -21.75 46.54
N THR A 253 -2.43 -22.79 46.77
CA THR A 253 -2.94 -24.17 46.85
C THR A 253 -4.00 -24.31 47.95
N GLY A 254 -5.16 -24.86 47.60
CA GLY A 254 -6.29 -25.04 48.54
C GLY A 254 -7.33 -23.92 48.54
N GLN A 255 -7.19 -22.88 47.70
CA GLN A 255 -8.24 -21.89 47.48
C GLN A 255 -9.52 -22.55 46.92
N LEU A 256 -10.71 -22.14 47.38
CA LEU A 256 -12.02 -22.69 46.96
C LEU A 256 -12.22 -22.72 45.43
N ALA A 257 -11.60 -21.78 44.71
CA ALA A 257 -11.62 -21.72 43.26
C ALA A 257 -10.81 -22.85 42.59
N SER A 258 -9.69 -23.28 43.20
CA SER A 258 -8.82 -24.36 42.71
C SER A 258 -9.36 -25.77 43.01
N LEU A 259 -10.26 -25.86 44.00
CA LEU A 259 -10.86 -27.12 44.46
C LEU A 259 -12.11 -27.56 43.68
N GLN A 260 -12.48 -26.85 42.62
CA GLN A 260 -13.66 -27.18 41.84
C GLN A 260 -13.47 -28.54 41.13
N PRO A 261 -14.39 -29.52 41.32
CA PRO A 261 -14.19 -30.89 40.85
C PRO A 261 -14.12 -30.99 39.32
N VAL A 262 -14.79 -30.07 38.60
CA VAL A 262 -14.84 -30.04 37.13
C VAL A 262 -13.50 -29.64 36.49
N LEU A 263 -12.59 -28.98 37.21
CA LEU A 263 -11.32 -28.50 36.64
C LEU A 263 -10.39 -29.64 36.19
N VAL A 264 -10.39 -30.76 36.91
CA VAL A 264 -9.58 -31.94 36.55
C VAL A 264 -10.04 -32.57 35.23
N PRO A 265 -11.32 -32.98 35.08
CA PRO A 265 -11.80 -33.53 33.80
C PRO A 265 -11.73 -32.51 32.66
N LEU A 266 -11.97 -31.22 32.92
CA LEU A 266 -11.85 -30.18 31.90
C LEU A 266 -10.41 -30.02 31.38
N THR A 267 -9.41 -30.11 32.26
CA THR A 267 -8.00 -30.13 31.85
C THR A 267 -7.71 -31.35 30.97
N ALA A 268 -8.19 -32.53 31.38
CA ALA A 268 -8.00 -33.76 30.60
C ALA A 268 -8.69 -33.70 29.22
N GLN A 269 -9.87 -33.09 29.11
CA GLN A 269 -10.55 -32.86 27.84
C GLN A 269 -9.71 -31.98 26.89
N LEU A 270 -9.09 -30.91 27.41
CA LEU A 270 -8.19 -30.05 26.63
C LEU A 270 -6.97 -30.82 26.11
N ASP A 271 -6.36 -31.66 26.95
CA ASP A 271 -5.23 -32.51 26.56
C ASP A 271 -5.63 -33.51 25.47
N GLN A 272 -6.76 -34.21 25.64
CA GLN A 272 -7.29 -35.14 24.64
C GLN A 272 -7.62 -34.45 23.31
N PHE A 273 -8.17 -33.23 23.37
CA PHE A 273 -8.42 -32.43 22.17
C PHE A 273 -7.11 -32.03 21.48
N SER A 274 -6.09 -31.65 22.26
CA SER A 274 -4.75 -31.37 21.73
C SER A 274 -4.14 -32.58 21.04
N GLU A 275 -4.24 -33.77 21.63
CA GLU A 275 -3.75 -35.02 21.05
C GLU A 275 -4.49 -35.39 19.75
N TYR A 276 -5.79 -35.14 19.68
CA TYR A 276 -6.59 -35.36 18.47
C TYR A 276 -6.19 -34.41 17.31
N ILE A 277 -5.96 -33.12 17.60
CA ILE A 277 -5.62 -32.13 16.56
C ILE A 277 -4.16 -32.20 16.13
N HIS A 278 -3.25 -32.70 16.99
CA HIS A 278 -1.82 -32.71 16.72
C HIS A 278 -1.43 -33.44 15.41
N PRO A 279 -1.92 -34.66 15.10
CA PRO A 279 -1.66 -35.34 13.83
C PRO A 279 -2.16 -34.58 12.60
N LEU A 280 -3.25 -33.81 12.75
CA LEU A 280 -3.86 -33.06 11.64
C LEU A 280 -3.06 -31.82 11.26
N LEU A 281 -2.41 -31.17 12.25
CA LEU A 281 -1.71 -29.89 12.06
C LEU A 281 -0.18 -29.98 12.12
N GLN A 282 0.38 -31.08 12.65
CA GLN A 282 1.81 -31.39 12.68
C GLN A 282 2.71 -30.23 13.14
N TRP A 283 2.36 -29.56 14.25
CA TRP A 283 3.23 -28.49 14.79
C TRP A 283 4.47 -29.09 15.47
N LYS A 284 5.62 -28.42 15.30
CA LYS A 284 6.95 -29.02 15.50
C LYS A 284 7.45 -29.16 16.94
N SER A 285 6.89 -28.41 17.91
CA SER A 285 7.44 -28.37 19.27
C SER A 285 6.40 -28.85 20.27
N THR A 286 6.69 -30.00 20.88
CA THR A 286 6.04 -30.52 22.10
C THR A 286 6.97 -30.48 23.31
N ASP A 287 8.25 -30.19 23.10
CA ASP A 287 9.27 -30.11 24.14
C ASP A 287 9.06 -28.84 24.96
N VAL A 288 8.79 -29.02 26.24
CA VAL A 288 8.59 -27.93 27.21
C VAL A 288 9.93 -27.21 27.42
N PRO A 289 9.95 -25.87 27.52
CA PRO A 289 11.15 -25.13 27.87
C PRO A 289 11.82 -25.67 29.15
N GLU A 290 13.15 -25.55 29.24
CA GLU A 290 13.89 -25.95 30.43
C GLU A 290 13.38 -25.17 31.65
N LEU A 291 13.03 -25.91 32.70
CA LEU A 291 12.52 -25.34 33.94
C LEU A 291 13.68 -24.65 34.67
N LEU A 292 13.44 -23.45 35.18
CA LEU A 292 14.37 -22.82 36.11
C LEU A 292 14.48 -23.67 37.39
N ASP A 293 15.69 -23.78 37.93
CA ASP A 293 15.89 -24.26 39.29
C ASP A 293 15.22 -23.32 40.30
N PHE A 294 15.00 -23.81 41.51
CA PHE A 294 14.30 -23.02 42.55
C PHE A 294 14.99 -21.67 42.80
N ASP A 295 16.32 -21.65 42.88
CA ASP A 295 17.11 -20.44 43.13
C ASP A 295 17.08 -19.45 41.94
N GLY A 296 17.02 -19.94 40.70
CA GLY A 296 16.84 -19.14 39.50
C GLY A 296 15.43 -18.55 39.41
N PHE A 297 14.41 -19.36 39.72
CA PHE A 297 13.03 -18.91 39.77
C PHE A 297 12.82 -17.85 40.85
N GLU A 298 13.30 -18.08 42.07
CA GLU A 298 13.11 -17.15 43.19
C GLU A 298 13.75 -15.79 42.92
N ARG A 299 14.95 -15.77 42.32
CA ARG A 299 15.59 -14.53 41.86
C ARG A 299 14.75 -13.80 40.83
N ALA A 300 14.25 -14.51 39.81
CA ALA A 300 13.41 -13.92 38.76
C ALA A 300 12.06 -13.42 39.31
N TRP A 301 11.44 -14.14 40.24
CA TRP A 301 10.19 -13.78 40.92
C TRP A 301 10.34 -12.52 41.78
N ARG A 302 11.43 -12.42 42.55
CA ARG A 302 11.70 -11.30 43.47
C ARG A 302 12.20 -10.03 42.76
N ALA A 303 12.81 -10.14 41.58
CA ALA A 303 13.40 -9.01 40.86
C ALA A 303 12.38 -7.94 40.39
N SER A 304 11.06 -8.17 40.54
CA SER A 304 9.99 -7.31 40.02
C SER A 304 9.98 -7.24 38.47
N PRO A 305 8.84 -7.00 37.81
CA PRO A 305 8.69 -7.24 36.36
C PRO A 305 9.37 -6.17 35.46
N THR A 306 10.38 -5.46 35.97
CA THR A 306 10.98 -4.26 35.35
C THR A 306 12.37 -4.47 34.75
N GLY A 307 12.97 -5.66 34.89
CA GLY A 307 14.26 -5.99 34.27
C GLY A 307 14.12 -6.49 32.82
N ALA A 308 14.97 -6.00 31.91
CA ALA A 308 15.02 -6.46 30.52
C ALA A 308 15.48 -7.93 30.36
N ASP A 309 16.09 -8.50 31.41
CA ASP A 309 16.64 -9.87 31.46
C ASP A 309 15.72 -10.87 32.19
N ALA A 310 14.46 -10.50 32.48
CA ALA A 310 13.53 -11.39 33.19
C ALA A 310 13.03 -12.52 32.28
N ASP A 311 13.00 -13.75 32.82
CA ASP A 311 12.42 -14.90 32.12
C ASP A 311 10.93 -14.63 31.76
N ARG A 312 10.60 -14.83 30.49
CA ARG A 312 9.26 -14.55 29.94
C ARG A 312 8.17 -15.37 30.62
N TRP A 313 8.41 -16.64 30.94
CA TRP A 313 7.44 -17.54 31.53
C TRP A 313 7.20 -17.22 33.00
N VAL A 314 8.26 -16.87 33.74
CA VAL A 314 8.13 -16.38 35.12
C VAL A 314 7.32 -15.10 35.16
N THR A 315 7.58 -14.17 34.23
CA THR A 315 6.84 -12.91 34.12
C THR A 315 5.35 -13.15 33.83
N GLN A 316 5.03 -14.07 32.91
CA GLN A 316 3.64 -14.44 32.61
C GLN A 316 2.94 -15.10 33.80
N PHE A 317 3.64 -15.98 34.53
CA PHE A 317 3.10 -16.63 35.71
C PHE A 317 2.88 -15.63 36.86
N ALA A 318 3.80 -14.67 37.05
CA ALA A 318 3.64 -13.59 38.02
C ALA A 318 2.42 -12.71 37.71
N GLN A 319 2.22 -12.36 36.43
CA GLN A 319 1.05 -11.61 36.00
C GLN A 319 -0.25 -12.38 36.27
N LEU A 320 -0.28 -13.68 35.94
CA LEU A 320 -1.42 -14.57 36.23
C LEU A 320 -1.78 -14.57 37.72
N ASN A 321 -0.77 -14.67 38.60
CA ASN A 321 -0.97 -14.63 40.06
C ASN A 321 -1.49 -13.27 40.52
N HIS A 322 -0.94 -12.17 39.99
CA HIS A 322 -1.37 -10.82 40.34
C HIS A 322 -2.84 -10.58 39.95
N ASP A 323 -3.22 -10.98 38.74
CA ASP A 323 -4.57 -10.79 38.22
C ASP A 323 -5.59 -11.66 39.00
N MET A 324 -5.21 -12.88 39.38
CA MET A 324 -6.05 -13.76 40.21
C MET A 324 -6.16 -13.26 41.67
N ALA A 325 -5.09 -12.75 42.25
CA ALA A 325 -5.10 -12.11 43.57
C ALA A 325 -6.06 -10.92 43.58
N ARG A 326 -6.03 -10.10 42.52
CA ARG A 326 -6.96 -8.99 42.36
C ARG A 326 -8.41 -9.43 42.22
N LEU A 327 -8.69 -10.43 41.39
CA LEU A 327 -10.03 -10.98 41.18
C LEU A 327 -10.62 -11.51 42.50
N SER A 328 -9.80 -12.21 43.28
CA SER A 328 -10.17 -12.77 44.59
C SER A 328 -10.08 -11.78 45.75
N ARG A 329 -9.61 -10.55 45.52
CA ARG A 329 -9.33 -9.53 46.54
C ARG A 329 -8.41 -10.04 47.66
N THR A 330 -7.44 -10.87 47.30
CA THR A 330 -6.41 -11.41 48.19
C THR A 330 -5.07 -10.72 47.93
N SER A 331 -4.11 -10.90 48.85
CA SER A 331 -2.72 -10.48 48.59
C SER A 331 -2.03 -11.48 47.67
N PRO A 332 -1.07 -11.04 46.83
CA PRO A 332 -0.23 -11.96 46.06
C PRO A 332 0.43 -13.01 46.97
N VAL A 333 0.63 -14.23 46.44
CA VAL A 333 1.18 -15.35 47.22
C VAL A 333 2.65 -15.08 47.56
N ASP A 334 2.96 -15.07 48.86
CA ASP A 334 4.31 -14.82 49.39
C ASP A 334 5.09 -16.10 49.72
N ASP A 335 4.50 -17.30 49.58
CA ASP A 335 5.19 -18.58 49.77
C ASP A 335 5.99 -18.96 48.50
N PRO A 336 7.33 -18.93 48.53
CA PRO A 336 8.16 -19.21 47.35
C PRO A 336 8.08 -20.67 46.90
N GLN A 337 7.89 -21.62 47.85
CA GLN A 337 7.87 -23.05 47.54
C GLN A 337 6.55 -23.45 46.86
N ASP A 338 5.42 -23.04 47.43
CA ASP A 338 4.10 -23.25 46.80
C ASP A 338 4.04 -22.63 45.40
N THR A 339 4.61 -21.42 45.25
CA THR A 339 4.63 -20.72 43.96
C THR A 339 5.51 -21.43 42.93
N TYR A 340 6.66 -21.98 43.34
CA TYR A 340 7.51 -22.80 42.47
C TYR A 340 6.82 -24.10 42.05
N ASP A 341 6.19 -24.82 42.98
CA ASP A 341 5.47 -26.05 42.69
C ASP A 341 4.30 -25.81 41.72
N ARG A 342 3.58 -24.69 41.87
CA ARG A 342 2.53 -24.29 40.92
C ARG A 342 3.12 -23.91 39.55
N TYR A 343 4.24 -23.20 39.51
CA TYR A 343 4.93 -22.83 38.26
C TYR A 343 5.37 -24.06 37.46
N THR A 344 6.02 -25.03 38.12
CA THR A 344 6.50 -26.26 37.48
C THR A 344 5.35 -27.11 36.93
N ALA A 345 4.19 -27.12 37.59
CA ALA A 345 2.99 -27.79 37.10
C ALA A 345 2.26 -27.01 35.97
N TRP A 346 2.30 -25.67 36.00
CA TRP A 346 1.63 -24.80 35.04
C TRP A 346 2.36 -24.73 33.68
N LEU A 347 3.69 -24.64 33.69
CA LEU A 347 4.48 -24.39 32.48
C LEU A 347 4.23 -25.41 31.35
N PRO A 348 4.23 -26.74 31.59
CA PRO A 348 3.94 -27.73 30.54
C PRO A 348 2.56 -27.55 29.91
N PHE A 349 1.54 -27.26 30.74
CA PHE A 349 0.17 -27.04 30.28
C PHE A 349 0.08 -25.75 29.44
N ALA A 350 0.60 -24.64 29.97
CA ALA A 350 0.58 -23.35 29.29
C ALA A 350 1.30 -23.39 27.93
N TYR A 351 2.46 -24.04 27.88
CA TYR A 351 3.23 -24.22 26.65
C TYR A 351 2.44 -24.98 25.58
N ARG A 352 1.87 -26.13 25.97
CA ARG A 352 1.09 -26.98 25.05
C ARG A 352 -0.16 -26.26 24.54
N MET A 353 -0.91 -25.60 25.42
CA MET A 353 -2.12 -24.87 25.04
C MET A 353 -1.83 -23.66 24.15
N GLN A 354 -0.71 -22.96 24.39
CA GLN A 354 -0.24 -21.89 23.50
C GLN A 354 0.13 -22.44 22.11
N GLY A 355 0.81 -23.59 22.06
CA GLY A 355 1.15 -24.32 20.82
C GLY A 355 -0.10 -24.71 20.03
N LEU A 356 -1.06 -25.35 20.69
CA LEU A 356 -2.36 -25.74 20.12
C LEU A 356 -3.10 -24.52 19.55
N THR A 357 -3.30 -23.49 20.37
CA THR A 357 -4.04 -22.29 19.97
C THR A 357 -3.35 -21.59 18.80
N THR A 358 -2.01 -21.55 18.77
CA THR A 358 -1.24 -20.98 17.67
C THR A 358 -1.34 -21.81 16.40
N ALA A 359 -1.29 -23.13 16.49
CA ALA A 359 -1.41 -24.04 15.35
C ALA A 359 -2.80 -23.93 14.71
N VAL A 360 -3.87 -24.01 15.51
CA VAL A 360 -5.26 -23.87 15.04
C VAL A 360 -5.50 -22.48 14.47
N SER A 361 -5.00 -21.42 15.13
CA SER A 361 -5.11 -20.04 14.61
C SER A 361 -4.42 -19.89 13.26
N ARG A 362 -3.21 -20.44 13.13
CA ARG A 362 -2.45 -20.39 11.89
C ARG A 362 -3.23 -21.11 10.79
N ASP A 363 -3.73 -22.31 11.06
CA ASP A 363 -4.40 -23.11 10.04
C ASP A 363 -5.72 -22.50 9.58
N LEU A 364 -6.56 -22.06 10.54
CA LEU A 364 -7.83 -21.37 10.29
C LEU A 364 -7.65 -19.89 9.88
N ASP A 365 -6.42 -19.41 9.74
CA ASP A 365 -6.10 -18.03 9.34
C ASP A 365 -6.78 -16.98 10.24
N TYR A 366 -6.85 -17.29 11.54
CA TYR A 366 -7.48 -16.50 12.60
C TYR A 366 -6.62 -15.29 12.98
N GLN A 367 -7.23 -14.11 12.94
CA GLN A 367 -6.53 -12.83 12.98
C GLN A 367 -7.33 -11.82 13.81
N PRO A 368 -7.38 -12.02 15.13
CA PRO A 368 -8.21 -11.21 16.00
C PRO A 368 -7.67 -9.78 16.06
N ILE A 369 -8.58 -8.83 16.26
CA ILE A 369 -8.23 -7.45 16.52
C ILE A 369 -8.94 -6.98 17.78
N VAL A 370 -8.18 -6.47 18.74
CA VAL A 370 -8.68 -6.04 20.05
C VAL A 370 -8.57 -4.52 20.13
N VAL A 371 -9.73 -3.84 20.11
CA VAL A 371 -9.76 -2.38 20.24
C VAL A 371 -9.91 -2.01 21.71
N MET A 372 -8.97 -1.24 22.25
CA MET A 372 -9.02 -0.75 23.63
C MET A 372 -10.32 0.03 23.90
N THR A 373 -10.99 -0.27 25.01
CA THR A 373 -12.15 0.48 25.49
C THR A 373 -11.87 0.99 26.91
N GLY A 374 -12.39 2.17 27.27
CA GLY A 374 -12.03 2.90 28.50
C GLY A 374 -12.30 2.19 29.84
N ARG A 375 -12.90 0.99 29.85
CA ARG A 375 -12.99 0.13 31.05
C ARG A 375 -11.66 -0.55 31.38
N SER A 376 -10.85 -0.89 30.39
CA SER A 376 -9.64 -1.68 30.59
C SER A 376 -8.42 -0.86 31.04
N ALA A 377 -8.36 0.43 30.72
CA ALA A 377 -7.25 1.30 31.16
C ALA A 377 -7.29 1.60 32.68
N ARG A 378 -8.50 1.64 33.28
CA ARG A 378 -8.66 1.71 34.75
C ARG A 378 -8.57 0.35 35.43
N GLY A 379 -8.58 -0.71 34.62
CA GLY A 379 -8.46 -2.10 35.04
C GLY A 379 -7.03 -2.56 35.29
N THR A 380 -6.03 -1.69 35.38
CA THR A 380 -4.65 -2.02 35.82
C THR A 380 -4.04 -0.95 36.74
N SER A 381 -4.76 0.16 36.98
CA SER A 381 -4.33 1.24 37.89
C SER A 381 -5.42 1.51 38.95
N GLY A 382 -5.23 0.96 40.15
CA GLY A 382 -5.59 1.58 41.43
C GLY A 382 -7.01 2.09 41.73
N ALA A 383 -8.06 1.76 40.99
CA ALA A 383 -9.42 2.19 41.35
C ALA A 383 -10.12 1.13 42.25
N PRO A 384 -10.79 1.55 43.35
CA PRO A 384 -11.48 0.62 44.24
C PRO A 384 -12.67 -0.05 43.54
N PRO A 385 -13.02 -1.30 43.90
CA PRO A 385 -14.17 -1.96 43.33
C PRO A 385 -15.45 -1.21 43.74
N VAL A 386 -16.32 -0.92 42.78
CA VAL A 386 -17.65 -0.37 43.08
C VAL A 386 -18.40 -1.41 43.90
N VAL A 387 -18.62 -1.09 45.17
CA VAL A 387 -19.49 -1.84 46.09
C VAL A 387 -20.92 -1.61 45.61
N TRP A 388 -21.61 -2.68 45.23
CA TRP A 388 -23.07 -2.65 45.11
C TRP A 388 -23.64 -2.79 46.52
N GLU A 389 -23.95 -1.67 47.16
CA GLU A 389 -24.74 -1.68 48.40
C GLU A 389 -26.18 -2.12 48.09
N ALA A 390 -26.63 -3.16 48.78
CA ALA A 390 -28.02 -3.58 48.77
C ALA A 390 -28.90 -2.46 49.36
N PRO A 391 -30.02 -2.06 48.74
CA PRO A 391 -30.86 -1.00 49.28
C PRO A 391 -31.50 -1.44 50.60
N ASP A 392 -31.24 -0.66 51.65
CA ASP A 392 -31.87 -0.76 52.97
C ASP A 392 -33.40 -0.54 52.85
N PRO A 393 -34.27 -1.33 53.53
CA PRO A 393 -35.71 -1.17 53.43
C PRO A 393 -36.18 -0.09 54.42
N GLY A 394 -36.01 1.18 54.06
CA GLY A 394 -36.52 2.34 54.81
C GLY A 394 -37.47 3.20 53.98
N PRO A 395 -38.62 3.67 54.52
CA PRO A 395 -39.61 4.39 53.73
C PRO A 395 -39.33 5.90 53.74
N ALA A 396 -39.06 6.50 52.58
CA ALA A 396 -39.61 7.80 52.14
C ALA A 396 -38.83 8.42 50.97
N GLN A 397 -39.52 8.49 49.83
CA GLN A 397 -39.60 9.62 48.89
C GLN A 397 -38.38 10.56 48.72
N VAL A 398 -37.66 10.42 47.61
CA VAL A 398 -37.29 11.55 46.73
C VAL A 398 -37.35 11.06 45.28
N GLY A 399 -38.08 11.80 44.44
CA GLY A 399 -38.35 11.45 43.04
C GLY A 399 -37.08 11.33 42.21
N VAL A 400 -36.83 10.14 41.67
CA VAL A 400 -35.95 9.91 40.54
C VAL A 400 -36.78 9.19 39.48
N THR A 401 -37.02 9.87 38.37
CA THR A 401 -37.58 9.29 37.15
C THR A 401 -36.77 8.04 36.78
N PRO A 402 -37.41 6.92 36.38
CA PRO A 402 -36.69 5.70 36.06
C PRO A 402 -35.76 6.00 34.88
N ALA A 403 -34.45 5.99 35.15
CA ALA A 403 -33.43 5.96 34.11
C ALA A 403 -33.71 4.72 33.28
N THR A 404 -34.23 4.94 32.08
CA THR A 404 -34.50 3.91 31.09
C THR A 404 -33.21 3.11 30.92
N PRO A 405 -33.22 1.78 31.01
CA PRO A 405 -32.02 0.98 30.80
C PRO A 405 -31.45 1.41 29.46
N ALA A 406 -30.19 1.86 29.48
CA ALA A 406 -29.50 2.36 28.31
C ALA A 406 -29.65 1.31 27.21
N ARG A 407 -30.53 1.59 26.24
CA ARG A 407 -30.64 0.81 25.01
C ARG A 407 -29.21 0.72 24.48
N VAL A 408 -28.66 -0.49 24.45
CA VAL A 408 -27.50 -0.80 23.64
C VAL A 408 -27.92 -0.49 22.22
N VAL A 409 -27.62 0.73 21.77
CA VAL A 409 -27.82 1.13 20.39
C VAL A 409 -26.90 0.22 19.57
N PRO A 410 -27.43 -0.63 18.68
CA PRO A 410 -26.58 -1.35 17.75
C PRO A 410 -26.06 -0.31 16.76
N ARG A 411 -24.88 0.27 17.04
CA ARG A 411 -24.19 1.14 16.09
C ARG A 411 -23.47 0.29 15.04
N ASP A 412 -23.93 0.50 13.82
CA ASP A 412 -23.31 0.27 12.52
C ASP A 412 -23.40 -1.15 11.92
N SER A 413 -24.57 -1.49 11.38
CA SER A 413 -24.66 -2.42 10.26
C SER A 413 -24.21 -1.71 8.96
N PRO A 414 -23.39 -2.32 8.10
CA PRO A 414 -22.77 -1.65 6.95
C PRO A 414 -23.69 -1.49 5.72
N VAL A 415 -24.99 -1.74 5.84
CA VAL A 415 -25.84 -2.02 4.65
C VAL A 415 -26.57 -0.79 4.11
N THR A 416 -26.84 0.26 4.90
CA THR A 416 -27.80 1.31 4.49
C THR A 416 -27.23 2.58 3.83
N ARG A 417 -25.93 2.65 3.48
CA ARG A 417 -25.32 3.86 2.85
C ARG A 417 -25.11 3.82 1.33
N HIS A 418 -25.81 2.95 0.59
CA HIS A 418 -25.44 2.69 -0.81
C HIS A 418 -25.76 3.83 -1.80
N TRP A 419 -26.77 4.68 -1.57
CA TRP A 419 -27.20 5.68 -2.58
C TRP A 419 -26.64 7.11 -2.43
N HIS A 420 -26.26 7.54 -1.22
CA HIS A 420 -25.50 8.79 -1.03
C HIS A 420 -23.97 8.56 -1.01
N GLY A 421 -23.56 7.29 -0.84
CA GLY A 421 -22.16 6.88 -0.78
C GLY A 421 -21.42 6.89 -2.11
N TRP A 422 -22.10 6.73 -3.25
CA TRP A 422 -21.42 6.65 -4.56
C TRP A 422 -20.78 7.97 -5.00
N ARG A 423 -21.41 9.12 -4.75
CA ARG A 423 -20.86 10.45 -5.06
C ARG A 423 -19.65 10.76 -4.19
N THR A 424 -19.75 10.51 -2.89
CA THR A 424 -18.60 10.62 -1.97
C THR A 424 -17.53 9.61 -2.34
N PHE A 425 -17.85 8.37 -2.67
CA PHE A 425 -16.90 7.34 -3.11
C PHE A 425 -16.19 7.73 -4.41
N LEU A 426 -16.91 8.24 -5.42
CA LEU A 426 -16.33 8.72 -6.67
C LEU A 426 -15.48 9.97 -6.43
N ARG A 427 -15.92 10.91 -5.60
CA ARG A 427 -15.13 12.08 -5.19
C ARG A 427 -13.87 11.68 -4.43
N ASP A 428 -13.97 10.71 -3.53
CA ASP A 428 -12.86 10.24 -2.71
C ASP A 428 -11.84 9.46 -3.54
N ARG A 429 -12.32 8.61 -4.45
CA ARG A 429 -11.46 7.87 -5.37
C ARG A 429 -10.84 8.76 -6.45
N SER A 430 -11.56 9.77 -6.92
CA SER A 430 -11.02 10.74 -7.87
C SER A 430 -10.00 11.68 -7.22
N ALA A 431 -10.20 12.09 -5.96
CA ALA A 431 -9.19 12.86 -5.21
C ALA A 431 -7.89 12.07 -4.97
N LEU A 432 -7.96 10.75 -4.83
CA LEU A 432 -6.78 9.88 -4.76
C LEU A 432 -6.05 9.73 -6.10
N ILE A 433 -6.79 9.82 -7.21
CA ILE A 433 -6.22 9.74 -8.56
C ILE A 433 -5.62 11.10 -8.92
N ASP A 434 -6.39 12.18 -8.78
CA ASP A 434 -6.09 13.57 -9.18
C ASP A 434 -6.40 14.56 -8.04
N PRO A 435 -5.44 14.81 -7.12
CA PRO A 435 -5.64 15.72 -6.00
C PRO A 435 -6.02 17.12 -6.50
N GLY A 436 -7.11 17.68 -5.96
CA GLY A 436 -7.63 18.99 -6.36
C GLY A 436 -8.11 19.10 -7.81
N PHE A 437 -8.31 17.98 -8.50
CA PHE A 437 -8.74 17.92 -9.91
C PHE A 437 -7.83 18.72 -10.85
N THR A 438 -6.54 18.87 -10.52
CA THR A 438 -5.62 19.73 -11.27
C THR A 438 -5.47 19.28 -12.72
N ARG A 439 -5.36 17.97 -12.96
CA ARG A 439 -5.24 17.42 -14.33
C ARG A 439 -6.57 17.46 -15.06
N LEU A 440 -7.68 17.18 -14.38
CA LEU A 440 -9.03 17.28 -14.94
C LEU A 440 -9.33 18.71 -15.40
N VAL A 441 -9.07 19.71 -14.56
CA VAL A 441 -9.30 21.13 -14.87
C VAL A 441 -8.37 21.59 -15.99
N ALA A 442 -7.09 21.20 -15.97
CA ALA A 442 -6.16 21.51 -17.05
C ALA A 442 -6.61 20.91 -18.40
N ALA A 443 -7.08 19.65 -18.39
CA ALA A 443 -7.59 18.98 -19.59
C ALA A 443 -8.90 19.60 -20.11
N LEU A 444 -9.82 19.95 -19.21
CA LEU A 444 -11.07 20.62 -19.56
C LEU A 444 -10.81 22.03 -20.11
N ARG A 445 -9.87 22.76 -19.50
CA ARG A 445 -9.43 24.07 -19.99
C ARG A 445 -8.83 23.98 -21.39
N ALA A 446 -7.94 23.02 -21.64
CA ALA A 446 -7.35 22.80 -22.96
C ALA A 446 -8.42 22.47 -24.01
N LEU A 447 -9.35 21.57 -23.67
CA LEU A 447 -10.47 21.18 -24.53
C LEU A 447 -11.38 22.38 -24.85
N LEU A 448 -11.87 23.07 -23.83
CA LEU A 448 -12.77 24.22 -24.02
C LEU A 448 -12.07 25.36 -24.76
N SER A 449 -10.77 25.58 -24.53
CA SER A 449 -10.01 26.62 -25.24
C SER A 449 -9.93 26.30 -26.72
N ALA A 450 -9.64 25.03 -27.07
CA ALA A 450 -9.58 24.57 -28.45
C ALA A 450 -10.95 24.67 -29.15
N VAL A 451 -12.00 24.15 -28.50
CA VAL A 451 -13.35 24.14 -29.06
C VAL A 451 -13.90 25.55 -29.22
N LEU A 452 -13.81 26.40 -28.20
CA LEU A 452 -14.33 27.77 -28.27
C LEU A 452 -13.54 28.64 -29.25
N ALA A 453 -12.22 28.47 -29.36
CA ALA A 453 -11.43 29.17 -30.37
C ALA A 453 -11.82 28.74 -31.79
N ALA A 454 -11.94 27.44 -32.04
CA ALA A 454 -12.36 26.93 -33.34
C ALA A 454 -13.79 27.38 -33.70
N THR A 455 -14.76 27.27 -32.79
CA THR A 455 -16.14 27.68 -33.05
C THR A 455 -16.28 29.18 -33.26
N THR A 456 -15.61 30.01 -32.45
CA THR A 456 -15.62 31.47 -32.67
C THR A 456 -15.01 31.84 -34.02
N LEU A 457 -13.91 31.20 -34.42
CA LEU A 457 -13.30 31.46 -35.72
C LEU A 457 -14.20 31.01 -36.88
N VAL A 458 -14.84 29.85 -36.81
CA VAL A 458 -15.81 29.43 -37.84
C VAL A 458 -16.94 30.44 -37.98
N LEU A 459 -17.53 30.91 -36.86
CA LEU A 459 -18.63 31.88 -36.89
C LEU A 459 -18.18 33.24 -37.44
N VAL A 460 -17.00 33.73 -37.04
CA VAL A 460 -16.45 35.02 -37.50
C VAL A 460 -16.11 34.95 -38.98
N LEU A 461 -15.39 33.91 -39.42
CA LEU A 461 -14.94 33.76 -40.81
C LEU A 461 -16.10 33.55 -41.78
N HIS A 462 -17.13 32.80 -41.37
CA HIS A 462 -18.36 32.65 -42.14
C HIS A 462 -19.11 33.99 -42.30
N GLY A 463 -19.06 34.85 -41.27
CA GLY A 463 -19.62 36.21 -41.35
C GLY A 463 -18.87 37.16 -42.31
N PHE A 464 -17.63 36.85 -42.66
CA PHE A 464 -16.81 37.59 -43.65
C PHE A 464 -16.76 36.89 -45.01
N ASP A 465 -17.62 35.90 -45.26
CA ASP A 465 -17.68 35.12 -46.52
C ASP A 465 -16.32 34.48 -46.88
N THR A 466 -15.51 34.18 -45.87
CA THR A 466 -14.17 33.62 -46.01
C THR A 466 -14.15 32.21 -45.43
N ASP A 467 -14.33 31.17 -46.26
CA ASP A 467 -14.36 29.78 -45.80
C ASP A 467 -12.95 29.23 -45.54
N SER A 468 -12.34 29.61 -44.41
CA SER A 468 -11.04 29.05 -43.96
C SER A 468 -11.22 28.17 -42.72
N THR A 469 -11.71 26.95 -42.92
CA THR A 469 -11.77 25.92 -41.86
C THR A 469 -10.38 25.59 -41.29
N GLN A 470 -9.32 25.75 -42.10
CA GLN A 470 -7.92 25.58 -41.67
C GLN A 470 -7.49 26.60 -40.62
N ALA A 471 -7.90 27.88 -40.76
CA ALA A 471 -7.60 28.91 -39.77
C ALA A 471 -8.29 28.61 -38.42
N ALA A 472 -9.53 28.12 -38.44
CA ALA A 472 -10.24 27.72 -37.22
C ALA A 472 -9.55 26.55 -36.48
N ILE A 473 -9.10 25.54 -37.22
CA ILE A 473 -8.32 24.42 -36.67
C ILE A 473 -7.01 24.91 -36.08
N PHE A 474 -6.28 25.78 -36.80
CA PHE A 474 -5.02 26.36 -36.31
C PHE A 474 -5.23 27.12 -34.99
N GLY A 475 -6.27 27.96 -34.91
CA GLY A 475 -6.64 28.67 -33.68
C GLY A 475 -6.97 27.73 -32.53
N GLY A 476 -7.69 26.63 -32.79
CA GLY A 476 -7.98 25.59 -31.81
C GLY A 476 -6.72 24.89 -31.27
N ILE A 477 -5.78 24.53 -32.15
CA ILE A 477 -4.49 23.93 -31.77
C ILE A 477 -3.66 24.92 -30.96
N VAL A 478 -3.56 26.17 -31.38
CA VAL A 478 -2.86 27.23 -30.64
C VAL A 478 -3.47 27.42 -29.25
N ALA A 479 -4.80 27.44 -29.13
CA ALA A 479 -5.49 27.54 -27.85
C ALA A 479 -5.17 26.36 -26.92
N MET A 480 -5.21 25.13 -27.46
CA MET A 480 -4.82 23.92 -26.72
C MET A 480 -3.37 24.01 -26.21
N LEU A 481 -2.42 24.39 -27.06
CA LEU A 481 -1.01 24.46 -26.70
C LEU A 481 -0.73 25.57 -25.68
N THR A 482 -1.35 26.74 -25.88
CA THR A 482 -1.22 27.90 -24.99
C THR A 482 -1.85 27.65 -23.61
N SER A 483 -2.87 26.80 -23.53
CA SER A 483 -3.49 26.42 -22.25
C SER A 483 -2.47 25.83 -21.27
N ALA A 484 -1.42 25.17 -21.74
CA ALA A 484 -0.35 24.64 -20.88
C ALA A 484 0.48 25.75 -20.22
N ALA A 485 0.66 26.89 -20.90
CA ALA A 485 1.39 28.04 -20.35
C ALA A 485 0.63 28.73 -19.20
N THR A 486 -0.69 28.55 -19.12
CA THR A 486 -1.49 29.04 -17.98
C THR A 486 -1.04 28.41 -16.67
N GLY A 487 -0.44 27.20 -16.71
CA GLY A 487 0.04 26.40 -15.58
C GLY A 487 1.32 26.88 -14.89
N ALA A 488 2.13 27.72 -15.53
CA ALA A 488 3.56 27.83 -15.20
C ALA A 488 3.97 29.15 -14.54
N GLY A 489 4.55 29.06 -13.35
CA GLY A 489 5.12 30.20 -12.59
C GLY A 489 4.23 30.67 -11.43
N THR A 490 4.64 31.75 -10.74
CA THR A 490 3.91 32.34 -9.61
C THR A 490 2.88 33.39 -10.07
N GLY A 491 1.76 33.53 -9.35
CA GLY A 491 0.57 34.35 -9.65
C GLY A 491 0.62 35.31 -10.86
N LYS A 492 1.23 36.50 -10.68
CA LYS A 492 1.29 37.56 -11.72
C LYS A 492 2.13 37.14 -12.94
N GLY A 493 3.17 36.33 -12.74
CA GLY A 493 4.04 35.82 -13.81
C GLY A 493 3.32 34.88 -14.77
N ARG A 494 2.31 34.12 -14.31
CA ARG A 494 1.50 33.22 -15.16
C ARG A 494 0.69 33.98 -16.20
N ARG A 495 -0.02 35.04 -15.76
CA ARG A 495 -0.82 35.91 -16.65
C ARG A 495 0.05 36.57 -17.71
N LEU A 496 1.21 37.08 -17.31
CA LEU A 496 2.16 37.68 -18.24
C LEU A 496 2.68 36.66 -19.26
N THR A 497 3.03 35.44 -18.82
CA THR A 497 3.53 34.39 -19.72
C THR A 497 2.48 33.98 -20.75
N THR A 498 1.22 33.79 -20.35
CA THR A 498 0.13 33.48 -21.31
C THR A 498 -0.12 34.64 -22.28
N ALA A 499 -0.06 35.90 -21.82
CA ALA A 499 -0.24 37.06 -22.70
C ALA A 499 0.91 37.18 -23.72
N LEU A 500 2.16 36.92 -23.29
CA LEU A 500 3.34 36.93 -24.16
C LEU A 500 3.32 35.81 -25.20
N ALA A 501 2.46 34.78 -25.06
CA ALA A 501 2.33 33.69 -26.03
C ALA A 501 1.88 34.13 -27.42
N VAL A 502 1.23 35.30 -27.55
CA VAL A 502 0.85 35.88 -28.85
C VAL A 502 2.10 36.11 -29.73
N GLY A 503 3.18 36.62 -29.15
CA GLY A 503 4.40 36.95 -29.88
C GLY A 503 5.00 35.75 -30.64
N PRO A 504 5.31 34.63 -29.96
CA PRO A 504 5.76 33.39 -30.60
C PRO A 504 4.84 32.85 -31.69
N VAL A 505 3.51 32.93 -31.49
CA VAL A 505 2.54 32.42 -32.48
C VAL A 505 2.52 33.29 -33.73
N VAL A 506 2.51 34.61 -33.57
CA VAL A 506 2.57 35.55 -34.70
C VAL A 506 3.90 35.42 -35.45
N LEU A 507 5.01 35.33 -34.72
CA LEU A 507 6.34 35.12 -35.29
C LEU A 507 6.41 33.81 -36.10
N ALA A 508 5.81 32.73 -35.60
CA ALA A 508 5.72 31.46 -36.30
C ALA A 508 4.95 31.58 -37.63
N VAL A 509 3.79 32.26 -37.63
CA VAL A 509 3.00 32.46 -38.86
C VAL A 509 3.76 33.31 -39.87
N LEU A 510 4.41 34.40 -39.43
CA LEU A 510 5.22 35.27 -40.29
C LEU A 510 6.43 34.54 -40.90
N LEU A 511 7.14 33.75 -40.09
CA LEU A 511 8.29 32.95 -40.55
C LEU A 511 7.89 31.93 -41.62
N THR A 512 6.70 31.36 -41.54
CA THR A 512 6.23 30.38 -42.54
C THR A 512 6.11 31.01 -43.92
N ILE A 513 5.69 32.27 -43.97
CA ILE A 513 5.55 33.03 -45.22
C ILE A 513 6.91 33.46 -45.76
N VAL A 514 7.77 34.01 -44.90
CA VAL A 514 9.11 34.49 -45.30
C VAL A 514 9.97 33.35 -45.85
N VAL A 515 9.84 32.15 -45.28
CA VAL A 515 10.62 30.98 -45.67
C VAL A 515 9.96 30.17 -46.78
N GLY A 516 8.70 30.44 -47.14
CA GLY A 516 7.92 29.72 -48.16
C GLY A 516 8.66 29.62 -49.50
N GLY A 517 9.42 28.53 -49.69
CA GLY A 517 10.46 28.39 -50.70
C GLY A 517 11.12 27.00 -50.63
N PRO A 518 12.26 26.74 -51.33
CA PRO A 518 12.81 25.40 -51.52
C PRO A 518 13.15 24.65 -50.21
N SER A 519 12.99 23.32 -50.24
CA SER A 519 13.13 22.37 -49.10
C SER A 519 14.29 22.60 -48.11
N PRO A 520 15.53 23.01 -48.49
CA PRO A 520 16.59 23.21 -47.51
C PRO A 520 16.39 24.45 -46.61
N LEU A 521 15.74 25.52 -47.10
CA LEU A 521 15.54 26.74 -46.31
C LEU A 521 14.51 26.53 -45.20
N THR A 522 13.43 25.78 -45.47
CA THR A 522 12.44 25.38 -44.46
C THR A 522 13.04 24.45 -43.40
N ALA A 523 13.97 23.57 -43.80
CA ALA A 523 14.68 22.71 -42.85
C ALA A 523 15.61 23.53 -41.94
N ALA A 524 16.36 24.47 -42.51
CA ALA A 524 17.26 25.35 -41.76
C ALA A 524 16.51 26.28 -40.80
N SER A 525 15.38 26.84 -41.20
CA SER A 525 14.56 27.70 -40.34
C SER A 525 13.97 26.93 -39.16
N LEU A 526 13.48 25.70 -39.37
CA LEU A 526 12.91 24.89 -38.28
C LEU A 526 13.99 24.47 -37.28
N ALA A 527 15.20 24.13 -37.74
CA ALA A 527 16.36 23.88 -36.88
C ALA A 527 16.78 25.13 -36.09
N LEU A 528 16.73 26.32 -36.72
CA LEU A 528 17.01 27.59 -36.05
C LEU A 528 15.96 27.93 -34.97
N VAL A 529 14.67 27.71 -35.26
CA VAL A 529 13.61 27.90 -34.27
C VAL A 529 13.76 26.91 -33.10
N ALA A 530 14.18 25.67 -33.35
CA ALA A 530 14.52 24.72 -32.29
C ALA A 530 15.69 25.21 -31.43
N LEU A 531 16.77 25.70 -32.06
CA LEU A 531 17.93 26.28 -31.37
C LEU A 531 17.50 27.42 -30.45
N VAL A 532 16.85 28.43 -31.01
CA VAL A 532 16.46 29.65 -30.29
C VAL A 532 15.45 29.31 -29.20
N GLY A 533 14.45 28.49 -29.52
CA GLY A 533 13.39 28.09 -28.58
C GLY A 533 13.92 27.39 -27.33
N VAL A 534 14.92 26.51 -27.47
CA VAL A 534 15.55 25.86 -26.31
C VAL A 534 16.53 26.80 -25.61
N TRP A 535 17.29 27.60 -26.37
CA TRP A 535 18.31 28.49 -25.83
C TRP A 535 17.74 29.60 -24.93
N ILE A 536 16.61 30.19 -25.30
CA ILE A 536 15.94 31.21 -24.47
C ILE A 536 15.46 30.65 -23.12
N GLY A 537 15.32 29.33 -23.00
CA GLY A 537 15.01 28.66 -21.75
C GLY A 537 16.02 28.92 -20.63
N ARG A 538 17.23 29.42 -20.95
CA ARG A 538 18.26 29.80 -19.97
C ARG A 538 17.81 30.90 -19.00
N TYR A 539 16.82 31.70 -19.40
CA TYR A 539 16.28 32.78 -18.58
C TYR A 539 15.15 32.32 -17.63
N GLY A 540 14.91 31.00 -17.55
CA GLY A 540 13.95 30.37 -16.64
C GLY A 540 12.77 29.69 -17.34
N LEU A 541 11.95 29.00 -16.54
CA LEU A 541 10.87 28.11 -17.01
C LEU A 541 9.87 28.80 -17.95
N ARG A 542 9.53 30.07 -17.70
CA ARG A 542 8.60 30.85 -18.54
C ARG A 542 9.08 30.95 -20.00
N TRP A 543 10.38 31.18 -20.20
CA TRP A 543 10.96 31.35 -21.53
C TRP A 543 11.13 30.02 -22.25
N ALA A 544 11.41 28.94 -21.50
CA ALA A 544 11.44 27.59 -22.05
C ALA A 544 10.07 27.19 -22.63
N ILE A 545 8.97 27.52 -21.93
CA ILE A 545 7.60 27.24 -22.40
C ILE A 545 7.26 28.07 -23.63
N LEU A 546 7.58 29.36 -23.64
CA LEU A 546 7.36 30.22 -24.81
C LEU A 546 8.17 29.76 -26.02
N GLY A 547 9.42 29.32 -25.82
CA GLY A 547 10.26 28.77 -26.88
C GLY A 547 9.74 27.46 -27.44
N GLN A 548 9.27 26.55 -26.57
CA GLN A 548 8.60 25.33 -27.00
C GLN A 548 7.31 25.63 -27.79
N LEU A 549 6.52 26.62 -27.34
CA LEU A 549 5.32 27.06 -28.06
C LEU A 549 5.67 27.61 -29.45
N ALA A 550 6.73 28.43 -29.56
CA ALA A 550 7.22 28.95 -30.83
C ALA A 550 7.54 27.84 -31.84
N PHE A 551 8.30 26.83 -31.40
CA PHE A 551 8.67 25.68 -32.23
C PHE A 551 7.45 24.90 -32.69
N ILE A 552 6.53 24.57 -31.78
CA ILE A 552 5.34 23.77 -32.11
C ILE A 552 4.39 24.56 -33.01
N ALA A 553 4.16 25.85 -32.74
CA ALA A 553 3.33 26.71 -33.58
C ALA A 553 3.90 26.84 -34.99
N TYR A 554 5.22 27.01 -35.12
CA TYR A 554 5.90 27.08 -36.41
C TYR A 554 5.81 25.76 -37.18
N TYR A 555 6.02 24.63 -36.50
CA TYR A 555 5.84 23.30 -37.06
C TYR A 555 4.42 23.08 -37.63
N PHE A 556 3.37 23.48 -36.91
CA PHE A 556 1.99 23.34 -37.42
C PHE A 556 1.67 24.31 -38.54
N ALA A 557 2.21 25.53 -38.50
CA ALA A 557 2.05 26.48 -39.60
C ALA A 557 2.68 25.92 -40.89
N LEU A 558 3.85 25.29 -40.82
CA LEU A 558 4.46 24.58 -41.95
C LEU A 558 3.59 23.40 -42.42
N LEU A 559 3.09 22.57 -41.50
CA LEU A 559 2.29 21.39 -41.82
C LEU A 559 0.99 21.73 -42.58
N MET A 560 0.38 22.87 -42.24
CA MET A 560 -0.88 23.31 -42.87
C MET A 560 -0.69 23.95 -44.25
N HIS A 561 0.56 24.21 -44.69
CA HIS A 561 0.89 24.85 -45.97
C HIS A 561 0.19 26.22 -46.15
N LEU A 562 0.33 27.11 -45.17
CA LEU A 562 -0.29 28.45 -45.22
C LEU A 562 0.10 29.20 -46.51
N GLN A 563 -0.91 29.69 -47.24
CA GLN A 563 -0.73 30.57 -48.39
C GLN A 563 -0.61 32.04 -47.95
N THR A 564 0.02 32.87 -48.78
CA THR A 564 0.18 34.31 -48.53
C THR A 564 -1.14 35.06 -48.38
N GLY A 565 -2.21 34.58 -49.05
CA GLY A 565 -3.56 35.16 -48.96
C GLY A 565 -4.23 34.99 -47.59
N ASP A 566 -3.85 33.98 -46.81
CA ASP A 566 -4.52 33.64 -45.55
C ASP A 566 -3.80 34.18 -44.29
N LEU A 567 -2.80 35.06 -44.47
CA LEU A 567 -1.95 35.57 -43.39
C LEU A 567 -2.76 36.22 -42.27
N VAL A 568 -3.68 37.12 -42.64
CA VAL A 568 -4.48 37.88 -41.66
C VAL A 568 -5.39 36.93 -40.89
N ALA A 569 -6.03 35.97 -41.58
CA ALA A 569 -6.90 34.99 -40.96
C ALA A 569 -6.15 34.09 -39.95
N HIS A 570 -4.92 33.68 -40.24
CA HIS A 570 -4.14 32.82 -39.35
C HIS A 570 -3.50 33.57 -38.17
N ILE A 571 -3.08 34.83 -38.36
CA ILE A 571 -2.68 35.70 -37.24
C ILE A 571 -3.88 35.93 -36.31
N LEU A 572 -5.05 36.26 -36.88
CA LEU A 572 -6.28 36.40 -36.11
C LEU A 572 -6.63 35.11 -35.36
N ALA A 573 -6.52 33.96 -36.03
CA ALA A 573 -6.75 32.66 -35.42
C ALA A 573 -5.82 32.38 -34.24
N GLY A 574 -4.52 32.69 -34.38
CA GLY A 574 -3.55 32.58 -33.31
C GLY A 574 -3.88 33.48 -32.11
N VAL A 575 -4.23 34.75 -32.37
CA VAL A 575 -4.62 35.72 -31.33
C VAL A 575 -5.90 35.27 -30.61
N VAL A 576 -6.93 34.85 -31.35
CA VAL A 576 -8.18 34.33 -30.78
C VAL A 576 -7.92 33.07 -29.94
N GLY A 577 -7.04 32.19 -30.42
CA GLY A 577 -6.65 30.99 -29.67
C GLY A 577 -5.96 31.32 -28.33
N VAL A 578 -5.00 32.25 -28.34
CA VAL A 578 -4.34 32.73 -27.10
C VAL A 578 -5.34 33.46 -26.19
N ALA A 579 -6.25 34.25 -26.75
CA ALA A 579 -7.28 34.96 -26.00
C ALA A 579 -8.22 33.99 -25.27
N TRP A 580 -8.71 32.94 -25.93
CA TRP A 580 -9.52 31.91 -25.27
C TRP A 580 -8.75 31.14 -24.20
N ALA A 581 -7.49 30.78 -24.47
CA ALA A 581 -6.64 30.15 -23.46
C ALA A 581 -6.43 31.05 -22.22
N PHE A 582 -6.30 32.37 -22.43
CA PHE A 582 -6.22 33.36 -21.35
C PHE A 582 -7.54 33.50 -20.58
N LEU A 583 -8.66 33.66 -21.29
CA LEU A 583 -10.00 33.80 -20.69
C LEU A 583 -10.38 32.57 -19.87
N LEU A 584 -10.20 31.37 -20.42
CA LEU A 584 -10.50 30.14 -19.68
C LEU A 584 -9.50 29.91 -18.54
N GLY A 585 -8.22 30.28 -18.71
CA GLY A 585 -7.20 30.13 -17.70
C GLY A 585 -7.34 31.03 -16.48
N PHE A 586 -7.88 32.24 -16.65
CA PHE A 586 -7.88 33.27 -15.60
C PHE A 586 -9.26 33.86 -15.26
N VAL A 587 -10.28 33.68 -16.10
CA VAL A 587 -11.63 34.26 -15.89
C VAL A 587 -12.67 33.17 -15.66
N VAL A 588 -12.79 32.19 -16.56
CA VAL A 588 -13.88 31.19 -16.54
C VAL A 588 -13.56 29.99 -15.66
N LEU A 589 -12.37 29.41 -15.83
CA LEU A 589 -11.88 28.26 -15.07
C LEU A 589 -10.54 28.60 -14.39
N PRO A 590 -10.51 29.62 -13.50
CA PRO A 590 -9.29 30.04 -12.83
C PRO A 590 -8.72 28.91 -11.96
N ASP A 591 -7.40 28.80 -11.93
CA ASP A 591 -6.75 27.94 -10.94
C ASP A 591 -7.01 28.49 -9.54
N LEU A 592 -7.53 27.64 -8.66
CA LEU A 592 -7.78 27.92 -7.26
C LEU A 592 -6.69 27.22 -6.42
N PRO A 593 -5.45 27.73 -6.36
CA PRO A 593 -4.33 27.07 -5.69
C PRO A 593 -4.63 26.75 -4.22
N GLY A 594 -5.38 27.62 -3.53
CA GLY A 594 -5.84 27.36 -2.16
C GLY A 594 -6.82 26.20 -2.02
N ARG A 595 -7.60 25.87 -3.07
CA ARG A 595 -8.44 24.67 -3.09
C ARG A 595 -7.63 23.42 -3.40
N VAL A 596 -6.66 23.52 -4.31
CA VAL A 596 -5.75 22.43 -4.66
C VAL A 596 -4.91 22.00 -3.45
N ALA A 597 -4.36 22.96 -2.70
CA ALA A 597 -3.64 22.68 -1.47
C ALA A 597 -4.54 21.99 -0.42
N ARG A 598 -5.76 22.50 -0.19
CA ARG A 598 -6.76 21.90 0.71
C ARG A 598 -7.10 20.45 0.34
N ASP A 599 -7.48 20.24 -0.92
CA ASP A 599 -7.82 18.91 -1.44
C ASP A 599 -6.57 18.00 -1.42
N GLY A 600 -5.37 18.58 -1.59
CA GLY A 600 -4.08 17.90 -1.44
C GLY A 600 -3.82 17.41 -0.02
N VAL A 601 -4.11 18.20 1.02
CA VAL A 601 -3.97 17.74 2.41
C VAL A 601 -4.95 16.62 2.72
N GLN A 602 -6.21 16.76 2.31
CA GLN A 602 -7.19 15.71 2.51
C GLN A 602 -6.79 14.42 1.77
N ALA A 603 -6.26 14.54 0.55
CA ALA A 603 -5.74 13.40 -0.20
C ALA A 603 -4.53 12.75 0.52
N PHE A 604 -3.65 13.55 1.11
CA PHE A 604 -2.52 13.07 1.90
C PHE A 604 -2.96 12.34 3.18
N GLU A 605 -3.83 12.93 4.00
CA GLU A 605 -4.39 12.30 5.21
C GLU A 605 -5.15 11.00 4.88
N ARG A 606 -5.91 10.98 3.78
CA ARG A 606 -6.57 9.76 3.28
C ARG A 606 -5.56 8.72 2.83
N ARG A 607 -4.46 9.14 2.21
CA ARG A 607 -3.40 8.22 1.78
C ARG A 607 -2.67 7.63 2.97
N LEU A 608 -2.49 8.40 4.04
CA LEU A 608 -1.97 7.93 5.31
C LEU A 608 -2.89 6.83 5.89
N VAL A 609 -4.20 7.07 5.94
CA VAL A 609 -5.19 6.06 6.39
C VAL A 609 -5.10 4.75 5.58
N LEU A 610 -4.91 4.85 4.26
CA LEU A 610 -4.76 3.68 3.38
C LEU A 610 -3.42 2.95 3.61
N ALA A 611 -2.34 3.68 3.89
CA ALA A 611 -1.03 3.12 4.16
C ALA A 611 -0.98 2.32 5.48
N LEU A 612 -1.90 2.58 6.42
CA LEU A 612 -2.04 1.81 7.66
C LEU A 612 -2.77 0.47 7.49
N ASP A 613 -3.65 0.32 6.48
CA ASP A 613 -4.42 -0.92 6.25
C ASP A 613 -3.51 -2.18 6.18
N PRO A 614 -2.46 -2.23 5.33
CA PRO A 614 -1.60 -3.41 5.26
C PRO A 614 -0.77 -3.63 6.53
N LEU A 615 -0.53 -2.60 7.35
CA LEU A 615 0.19 -2.73 8.62
C LEU A 615 -0.66 -3.40 9.69
N VAL A 616 -1.97 -3.07 9.78
CA VAL A 616 -2.90 -3.76 10.68
C VAL A 616 -2.94 -5.26 10.36
N ASP A 617 -3.03 -5.60 9.07
CA ASP A 617 -3.01 -6.98 8.59
C ASP A 617 -1.66 -7.65 8.91
N ALA A 618 -0.53 -7.00 8.62
CA ALA A 618 0.79 -7.57 8.89
C ALA A 618 0.98 -7.94 10.37
N VAL A 619 0.62 -7.03 11.28
CA VAL A 619 0.75 -7.20 12.72
C VAL A 619 -0.20 -8.28 13.25
N SER A 620 -1.49 -8.25 12.87
CA SER A 620 -2.43 -9.26 13.38
C SER A 620 -2.12 -10.66 12.85
N TRP A 621 -1.53 -10.77 11.65
CA TRP A 621 -1.18 -12.07 11.05
C TRP A 621 0.19 -12.58 11.50
N ALA A 622 1.02 -11.72 12.10
CA ALA A 622 2.46 -11.94 12.26
C ALA A 622 3.12 -12.40 10.96
N ARG A 623 2.89 -11.66 9.87
CA ARG A 623 3.31 -12.06 8.52
C ARG A 623 3.83 -10.89 7.71
N TRP A 624 5.01 -11.07 7.12
CA TRP A 624 5.67 -10.07 6.27
C TRP A 624 6.08 -10.64 4.90
N ASP A 625 5.10 -11.12 4.15
CA ASP A 625 5.31 -11.77 2.85
C ASP A 625 5.57 -10.79 1.69
N PRO A 626 6.03 -11.25 0.52
CA PRO A 626 6.26 -10.40 -0.66
C PRO A 626 5.02 -9.57 -1.07
N ASP A 627 3.81 -10.12 -0.91
CA ASP A 627 2.55 -9.42 -1.18
C ASP A 627 2.30 -8.26 -0.21
N VAL A 628 2.53 -8.48 1.09
CA VAL A 628 2.40 -7.45 2.13
C VAL A 628 3.45 -6.39 1.92
N THR A 629 4.70 -6.81 1.71
CA THR A 629 5.84 -5.93 1.41
C THR A 629 5.55 -5.04 0.20
N SER A 630 5.06 -5.62 -0.90
CA SER A 630 4.71 -4.89 -2.11
C SER A 630 3.53 -3.93 -1.92
N ARG A 631 2.58 -4.23 -1.02
CA ARG A 631 1.48 -3.31 -0.68
C ARG A 631 1.98 -2.16 0.16
N VAL A 632 2.69 -2.45 1.26
CA VAL A 632 3.29 -1.45 2.16
C VAL A 632 4.21 -0.50 1.38
N GLN A 633 5.13 -1.04 0.56
CA GLN A 633 6.03 -0.21 -0.26
C GLN A 633 5.26 0.67 -1.25
N ARG A 634 4.23 0.13 -1.94
CA ARG A 634 3.41 0.93 -2.86
C ARG A 634 2.67 2.06 -2.13
N ASP A 635 2.08 1.76 -0.98
CA ASP A 635 1.28 2.74 -0.24
C ASP A 635 2.18 3.80 0.42
N MET A 636 3.36 3.42 0.93
CA MET A 636 4.37 4.36 1.45
C MET A 636 4.98 5.24 0.36
N LEU A 637 5.31 4.68 -0.81
CA LEU A 637 5.76 5.47 -1.97
C LEU A 637 4.69 6.47 -2.41
N GLN A 638 3.41 6.06 -2.37
CA GLN A 638 2.33 6.95 -2.73
C GLN A 638 2.05 8.02 -1.66
N LEU A 639 2.24 7.70 -0.38
CA LEU A 639 2.19 8.68 0.72
C LEU A 639 3.27 9.75 0.52
N SER A 640 4.51 9.33 0.28
CA SER A 640 5.64 10.24 0.01
C SER A 640 5.42 11.10 -1.25
N ARG A 641 4.85 10.54 -2.32
CA ARG A 641 4.47 11.33 -3.51
C ARG A 641 3.40 12.38 -3.20
N SER A 642 2.44 12.05 -2.34
CA SER A 642 1.38 12.99 -1.93
C SER A 642 1.93 14.09 -1.02
N GLY A 643 2.83 13.79 -0.08
CA GLY A 643 3.46 14.82 0.74
C GLY A 643 4.49 15.65 -0.04
N ALA A 644 5.20 15.07 -1.01
CA ALA A 644 6.00 15.82 -1.99
C ALA A 644 5.15 16.83 -2.79
N PHE A 645 3.98 16.39 -3.28
CA PHE A 645 3.03 17.27 -3.96
C PHE A 645 2.57 18.39 -3.03
N LEU A 646 2.19 18.07 -1.78
CA LEU A 646 1.77 19.05 -0.80
C LEU A 646 2.88 20.06 -0.46
N GLY A 647 4.11 19.59 -0.23
CA GLY A 647 5.28 20.43 0.00
C GLY A 647 5.59 21.35 -1.19
N GLY A 648 5.40 20.86 -2.42
CA GLY A 648 5.48 21.68 -3.64
C GLY A 648 4.41 22.76 -3.70
N GLN A 649 3.16 22.45 -3.31
CA GLN A 649 2.09 23.44 -3.23
C GLN A 649 2.36 24.50 -2.15
N LEU A 650 2.87 24.09 -0.98
CA LEU A 650 3.25 25.00 0.11
C LEU A 650 4.38 25.96 -0.31
N THR A 651 5.30 25.52 -1.16
CA THR A 651 6.41 26.34 -1.66
C THR A 651 5.93 27.30 -2.77
N ALA A 652 5.23 26.79 -3.78
CA ALA A 652 4.86 27.57 -4.96
C ALA A 652 3.71 28.59 -4.73
N ASN A 653 2.86 28.36 -3.73
CA ASN A 653 1.60 29.07 -3.55
C ASN A 653 1.42 29.69 -2.15
N ASN A 654 2.48 29.81 -1.34
CA ASN A 654 2.46 30.39 0.02
C ASN A 654 1.71 31.73 0.09
N THR A 655 1.98 32.66 -0.82
CA THR A 655 1.31 33.98 -0.86
C THR A 655 -0.19 33.88 -1.14
N THR A 656 -0.63 32.90 -1.93
CA THR A 656 -2.07 32.69 -2.23
C THR A 656 -2.81 31.99 -1.11
N LEU A 657 -2.08 31.25 -0.27
CA LEU A 657 -2.59 30.62 0.95
C LEU A 657 -2.62 31.59 2.14
N GLY A 658 -2.08 32.80 1.98
CA GLY A 658 -1.96 33.77 3.06
C GLY A 658 -0.96 33.37 4.13
N LEU A 659 0.01 32.51 3.78
CA LEU A 659 1.07 32.03 4.66
C LEU A 659 2.37 32.81 4.40
N THR A 660 3.11 33.11 5.46
CA THR A 660 4.49 33.61 5.35
C THR A 660 5.44 32.49 4.92
N PRO A 661 6.63 32.79 4.36
CA PRO A 661 7.64 31.78 4.07
C PRO A 661 8.03 30.92 5.28
N SER A 662 8.10 31.51 6.48
CA SER A 662 8.36 30.80 7.75
C SER A 662 7.27 29.78 8.06
N GLN A 663 6.00 30.20 8.03
CA GLN A 663 4.84 29.34 8.26
C GLN A 663 4.76 28.19 7.24
N ALA A 664 5.04 28.48 5.96
CA ALA A 664 5.11 27.46 4.91
C ALA A 664 6.27 26.48 5.14
N GLY A 665 7.42 26.93 5.65
CA GLY A 665 8.52 26.10 6.10
C GLY A 665 8.12 25.17 7.25
N ALA A 666 7.51 25.71 8.29
CA ALA A 666 7.05 24.94 9.46
C ALA A 666 6.00 23.87 9.08
N LEU A 667 5.10 24.15 8.14
CA LEU A 667 4.14 23.16 7.64
C LEU A 667 4.80 22.06 6.82
N ARG A 668 5.78 22.39 5.95
CA ARG A 668 6.55 21.38 5.21
C ARG A 668 7.28 20.43 6.15
N LEU A 669 7.80 20.98 7.24
CA LEU A 669 8.47 20.23 8.28
C LEU A 669 7.51 19.29 9.04
N ARG A 670 6.28 19.72 9.36
CA ARG A 670 5.26 18.83 9.94
C ARG A 670 4.80 17.73 8.97
N VAL A 671 4.73 18.02 7.66
CA VAL A 671 4.46 17.01 6.63
C VAL A 671 5.58 15.96 6.61
N PHE A 672 6.83 16.40 6.69
CA PHE A 672 8.00 15.52 6.78
C PHE A 672 7.99 14.67 8.05
N ASP A 673 7.76 15.27 9.23
CA ASP A 673 7.65 14.55 10.50
C ASP A 673 6.57 13.46 10.45
N LEU A 674 5.46 13.73 9.75
CA LEU A 674 4.39 12.75 9.54
C LEU A 674 4.80 11.60 8.62
N GLU A 675 5.49 11.88 7.51
CA GLU A 675 6.02 10.86 6.61
C GLU A 675 7.03 9.97 7.35
N LEU A 676 7.92 10.57 8.14
CA LEU A 676 8.91 9.85 8.93
C LEU A 676 8.24 8.94 9.97
N ALA A 677 7.27 9.45 10.72
CA ALA A 677 6.52 8.65 11.69
C ALA A 677 5.78 7.47 11.03
N ALA A 678 5.29 7.63 9.80
CA ALA A 678 4.63 6.55 9.06
C ALA A 678 5.61 5.45 8.61
N VAL A 679 6.82 5.83 8.16
CA VAL A 679 7.89 4.87 7.85
C VAL A 679 8.26 4.08 9.10
N MET A 680 8.42 4.77 10.22
CA MET A 680 8.85 4.09 11.46
C MET A 680 7.78 3.23 12.10
N LEU A 681 6.50 3.54 11.88
CA LEU A 681 5.43 2.61 12.18
C LEU A 681 5.50 1.36 11.30
N SER A 682 5.80 1.50 10.00
CA SER A 682 5.99 0.36 9.10
C SER A 682 7.14 -0.54 9.55
N ASP A 683 8.28 0.03 9.96
CA ASP A 683 9.42 -0.77 10.41
C ASP A 683 9.19 -1.41 11.77
N ALA A 684 8.54 -0.71 12.70
CA ALA A 684 8.14 -1.29 13.96
C ALA A 684 7.12 -2.43 13.77
N ALA A 685 6.20 -2.30 12.80
CA ALA A 685 5.27 -3.35 12.42
C ALA A 685 6.01 -4.56 11.84
N ARG A 686 7.01 -4.34 10.96
CA ARG A 686 7.86 -5.41 10.42
C ARG A 686 8.61 -6.14 11.54
N ALA A 687 9.27 -5.41 12.45
CA ALA A 687 9.97 -6.00 13.58
C ALA A 687 9.03 -6.84 14.46
N ALA A 688 7.82 -6.33 14.72
CA ALA A 688 6.79 -7.04 15.46
C ALA A 688 6.33 -8.35 14.79
N THR A 689 6.42 -8.48 13.46
CA THR A 689 6.09 -9.74 12.77
C THR A 689 7.17 -10.82 12.87
N GLY A 690 8.43 -10.46 13.17
CA GLY A 690 9.55 -11.40 13.22
C GLY A 690 9.66 -12.21 14.52
N GLU A 691 9.16 -11.66 15.63
CA GLU A 691 9.20 -12.32 16.94
C GLU A 691 7.94 -13.13 17.26
N ALA A 692 8.09 -14.23 18.01
CA ALA A 692 7.00 -15.08 18.47
C ALA A 692 6.15 -14.42 19.58
N MET A 693 5.30 -13.46 19.19
CA MET A 693 4.36 -12.78 20.08
C MET A 693 3.07 -13.59 20.32
N PRO A 694 2.50 -13.57 21.54
CA PRO A 694 1.17 -14.11 21.81
C PRO A 694 0.11 -13.48 20.90
N ILE A 695 -0.90 -14.27 20.52
CA ILE A 695 -1.99 -13.81 19.62
C ILE A 695 -2.72 -12.61 20.22
N ALA A 696 -3.00 -12.62 21.53
CA ALA A 696 -3.68 -11.53 22.23
C ALA A 696 -2.90 -10.20 22.14
N LEU A 697 -1.58 -10.24 22.31
CA LEU A 697 -0.73 -9.05 22.19
C LEU A 697 -0.72 -8.49 20.76
N ARG A 698 -0.61 -9.37 19.76
CA ARG A 698 -0.70 -8.98 18.34
C ARG A 698 -2.05 -8.35 18.00
N ALA A 699 -3.13 -8.92 18.54
CA ALA A 699 -4.48 -8.42 18.36
C ALA A 699 -4.65 -7.01 18.95
N ARG A 700 -4.07 -6.76 20.12
CA ARG A 700 -4.08 -5.44 20.78
C ARG A 700 -3.28 -4.41 19.99
N LEU A 701 -2.05 -4.74 19.57
CA LEU A 701 -1.22 -3.85 18.75
C LEU A 701 -1.86 -3.52 17.40
N ALA A 702 -2.46 -4.52 16.74
CA ALA A 702 -3.24 -4.30 15.52
C ALA A 702 -4.47 -3.39 15.77
N GLY A 703 -5.09 -3.51 16.94
CA GLY A 703 -6.19 -2.66 17.38
C GLY A 703 -5.78 -1.23 17.70
N GLU A 704 -4.55 -0.99 18.19
CA GLU A 704 -3.98 0.36 18.35
C GLU A 704 -3.84 1.06 17.00
N ILE A 705 -3.33 0.36 15.98
CA ILE A 705 -3.23 0.89 14.61
C ILE A 705 -4.62 1.13 14.02
N GLU A 706 -5.60 0.25 14.28
CA GLU A 706 -6.98 0.47 13.85
C GLU A 706 -7.63 1.67 14.56
N LEU A 707 -7.34 1.88 15.84
CA LEU A 707 -7.82 3.04 16.58
C LEU A 707 -7.24 4.34 15.99
N LEU A 708 -5.94 4.35 15.70
CA LEU A 708 -5.29 5.43 14.96
C LEU A 708 -5.96 5.65 13.61
N GLN A 709 -6.21 4.59 12.84
CA GLN A 709 -6.88 4.70 11.56
C GLN A 709 -8.29 5.31 11.69
N LYS A 710 -9.03 4.90 12.72
CA LYS A 710 -10.37 5.44 13.02
C LYS A 710 -10.30 6.91 13.45
N HIS A 711 -9.27 7.33 14.18
CA HIS A 711 -9.01 8.72 14.53
C HIS A 711 -8.73 9.56 13.28
N LEU A 712 -7.80 9.13 12.44
CA LEU A 712 -7.46 9.83 11.19
C LEU A 712 -8.66 9.91 10.22
N ARG A 713 -9.56 8.92 10.21
CA ARG A 713 -10.81 8.97 9.43
C ARG A 713 -11.80 10.04 9.94
N GLN A 714 -11.64 10.53 11.17
CA GLN A 714 -12.46 11.62 11.71
C GLN A 714 -12.00 13.00 11.21
N PHE A 715 -10.87 13.10 10.51
CA PHE A 715 -10.41 14.29 9.78
C PHE A 715 -11.32 14.56 8.56
N THR A 716 -12.58 14.86 8.85
CA THR A 716 -13.66 15.08 7.87
C THR A 716 -13.63 16.50 7.30
N LYS A 717 -12.99 17.43 8.02
CA LYS A 717 -12.81 18.84 7.63
C LYS A 717 -11.37 19.08 7.20
N ALA A 718 -11.15 20.12 6.40
CA ALA A 718 -9.79 20.55 6.05
C ALA A 718 -9.03 20.99 7.32
N PRO A 719 -7.69 20.86 7.36
CA PRO A 719 -6.86 21.32 8.48
C PRO A 719 -7.09 22.79 8.80
N ARG A 720 -6.89 23.22 10.06
CA ARG A 720 -7.14 24.59 10.51
C ARG A 720 -6.39 25.65 9.69
N TRP A 721 -5.12 25.42 9.39
CA TRP A 721 -4.30 26.30 8.54
C TRP A 721 -4.73 26.35 7.06
N ALA A 722 -5.52 25.36 6.62
CA ALA A 722 -6.04 25.28 5.26
C ALA A 722 -7.50 25.76 5.16
N GLN A 723 -8.17 26.08 6.27
CA GLN A 723 -9.56 26.60 6.28
C GLN A 723 -9.62 28.08 5.87
N ASP A 724 -10.78 28.49 5.33
CA ASP A 724 -11.00 29.87 4.88
C ASP A 724 -11.08 30.82 6.09
N ARG A 725 -10.24 31.87 6.12
CA ARG A 725 -10.14 32.85 7.22
C ARG A 725 -11.49 33.51 7.58
N ASN A 726 -12.44 33.53 6.64
CA ASN A 726 -13.76 34.16 6.79
C ASN A 726 -14.83 33.27 7.44
N HIS A 727 -14.58 31.98 7.67
CA HIS A 727 -15.52 31.10 8.40
C HIS A 727 -15.16 31.01 9.88
N ARG A 728 -15.30 32.14 10.59
CA ARG A 728 -15.38 32.18 12.05
C ARG A 728 -16.83 31.96 12.47
N THR A 729 -17.28 30.72 12.54
CA THR A 729 -18.56 30.42 13.18
C THR A 729 -18.51 29.07 13.88
N GLY A 730 -18.72 29.13 15.20
CA GLY A 730 -19.13 28.00 16.02
C GLY A 730 -18.01 27.40 16.85
N SER A 731 -18.16 27.48 18.18
CA SER A 731 -17.60 26.51 19.11
C SER A 731 -18.05 25.13 18.62
N GLU A 732 -17.11 24.36 18.10
CA GLU A 732 -17.39 23.08 17.43
C GLU A 732 -16.80 21.91 18.23
N PRO A 733 -17.39 20.72 18.03
CA PRO A 733 -17.45 19.67 19.05
C PRO A 733 -16.07 19.12 19.37
N ASP A 734 -15.84 18.98 20.67
CA ASP A 734 -14.81 18.17 21.29
C ASP A 734 -14.70 16.86 20.49
N LEU A 735 -13.63 16.71 19.68
CA LEU A 735 -13.31 15.49 18.96
C LEU A 735 -13.24 14.41 20.02
N SER A 736 -14.31 13.63 20.22
CA SER A 736 -14.51 12.80 21.40
C SER A 736 -13.22 12.12 21.83
N ALA A 737 -12.54 12.73 22.80
CA ALA A 737 -11.14 12.45 23.13
C ALA A 737 -10.96 11.06 23.76
N ALA A 738 -12.08 10.45 24.16
CA ALA A 738 -12.14 9.26 24.98
C ALA A 738 -11.32 8.04 24.46
N PRO A 739 -11.21 7.69 23.17
CA PRO A 739 -10.40 6.56 22.74
C PRO A 739 -8.91 6.89 22.52
N THR A 740 -8.62 8.13 22.10
CA THR A 740 -7.27 8.57 21.71
C THR A 740 -6.46 9.03 22.92
N GLU A 741 -7.11 9.67 23.90
CA GLU A 741 -6.53 9.94 25.22
C GLU A 741 -6.13 8.65 25.94
N LEU A 742 -6.87 7.56 25.75
CA LEU A 742 -6.50 6.25 26.31
C LEU A 742 -5.20 5.72 25.71
N LEU A 743 -5.00 5.87 24.40
CA LEU A 743 -3.78 5.43 23.72
C LEU A 743 -2.58 6.30 24.13
N LEU A 744 -2.80 7.60 24.35
CA LEU A 744 -1.79 8.54 24.83
C LEU A 744 -1.44 8.38 26.33
N SER A 745 -2.39 7.91 27.14
CA SER A 745 -2.21 7.72 28.59
C SER A 745 -1.81 6.29 28.97
N TYR A 746 -1.90 5.33 28.04
CA TYR A 746 -1.51 3.95 28.30
C TYR A 746 0.01 3.79 28.27
N ALA A 747 0.59 3.40 29.40
CA ALA A 747 1.97 2.96 29.47
C ALA A 747 2.03 1.44 29.25
N PRO A 748 2.79 0.94 28.27
CA PRO A 748 2.91 -0.50 28.05
C PRO A 748 3.61 -1.17 29.26
N PRO A 749 3.14 -2.34 29.74
CA PRO A 749 3.78 -3.10 30.80
C PRO A 749 5.24 -3.40 30.49
N ALA A 750 6.09 -3.41 31.53
CA ALA A 750 7.52 -3.65 31.38
C ALA A 750 7.87 -5.03 30.77
N GLY A 751 7.00 -6.04 30.97
CA GLY A 751 7.14 -7.38 30.39
C GLY A 751 6.75 -7.52 28.91
N TRP A 752 6.40 -6.44 28.20
CA TRP A 752 6.16 -6.50 26.76
C TRP A 752 7.49 -6.68 25.99
N PRO A 753 7.54 -7.58 24.97
CA PRO A 753 8.69 -7.69 24.09
C PRO A 753 9.05 -6.34 23.47
N GLU A 754 10.34 -6.15 23.20
CA GLU A 754 10.81 -4.87 22.67
C GLU A 754 10.11 -4.45 21.37
N PRO A 755 9.88 -5.33 20.37
CA PRO A 755 9.16 -4.95 19.17
C PRO A 755 7.74 -4.47 19.43
N ALA A 756 7.05 -5.02 20.45
CA ALA A 756 5.72 -4.56 20.86
C ALA A 756 5.77 -3.14 21.42
N ARG A 757 6.73 -2.86 22.32
CA ARG A 757 6.93 -1.49 22.87
C ARG A 757 7.32 -0.49 21.80
N ARG A 758 8.16 -0.89 20.83
CA ARG A 758 8.53 -0.05 19.68
C ARG A 758 7.32 0.25 18.81
N LEU A 759 6.48 -0.75 18.52
CA LEU A 759 5.27 -0.58 17.72
C LEU A 759 4.26 0.36 18.39
N HIS A 760 4.06 0.22 19.69
CA HIS A 760 3.24 1.13 20.48
C HIS A 760 3.75 2.58 20.39
N ARG A 761 5.05 2.80 20.66
CA ARG A 761 5.69 4.13 20.56
C ARG A 761 5.53 4.75 19.17
N SER A 762 5.84 4.01 18.10
CA SER A 762 5.68 4.49 16.72
C SER A 762 4.23 4.82 16.37
N THR A 763 3.26 4.08 16.93
CA THR A 763 1.83 4.37 16.74
C THR A 763 1.44 5.69 17.41
N VAL A 764 1.93 5.92 18.63
CA VAL A 764 1.73 7.17 19.37
C VAL A 764 2.42 8.36 18.68
N ASP A 765 3.63 8.19 18.15
CA ASP A 765 4.34 9.26 17.46
C ASP A 765 3.65 9.65 16.15
N LEU A 766 3.14 8.67 15.40
CA LEU A 766 2.35 8.94 14.20
C LEU A 766 1.06 9.69 14.52
N LEU A 767 0.39 9.31 15.61
CA LEU A 767 -0.79 10.01 16.11
C LEU A 767 -0.46 11.49 16.42
N ARG A 768 0.59 11.74 17.20
CA ARG A 768 1.02 13.09 17.56
C ARG A 768 1.40 13.93 16.33
N ALA A 769 2.15 13.35 15.39
CA ALA A 769 2.54 14.04 14.16
C ALA A 769 1.31 14.40 13.30
N ALA A 770 0.33 13.49 13.21
CA ALA A 770 -0.90 13.72 12.45
C ALA A 770 -1.75 14.82 13.07
N ASP A 771 -1.93 14.78 14.39
CA ASP A 771 -2.65 15.82 15.13
C ASP A 771 -1.93 17.16 15.05
N ALA A 772 -0.59 17.17 15.13
CA ALA A 772 0.20 18.39 14.98
C ALA A 772 0.02 19.02 13.59
N LEU A 773 -0.06 18.25 12.52
CA LEU A 773 -0.32 18.78 11.17
C LEU A 773 -1.78 19.26 11.00
N HIS A 774 -2.75 18.47 11.48
CA HIS A 774 -4.18 18.75 11.30
C HIS A 774 -4.67 19.95 12.12
N SER A 775 -4.20 20.05 13.37
CA SER A 775 -4.58 21.10 14.32
C SER A 775 -3.76 22.39 14.19
N ALA A 776 -2.70 22.40 13.37
CA ALA A 776 -1.80 23.57 13.22
C ALA A 776 -2.58 24.84 12.87
N HIS A 777 -2.39 25.88 13.68
CA HIS A 777 -2.92 27.20 13.42
C HIS A 777 -1.81 28.12 12.88
N PRO A 778 -2.05 28.94 11.84
CA PRO A 778 -1.00 29.79 11.26
C PRO A 778 -0.27 30.70 12.26
N LEU A 779 -0.97 31.17 13.30
CA LEU A 779 -0.38 32.00 14.36
C LEU A 779 0.57 31.23 15.29
N ASP A 780 0.41 29.91 15.41
CA ASP A 780 1.22 29.07 16.31
C ASP A 780 2.47 28.53 15.59
N LEU A 781 2.61 28.80 14.29
CA LEU A 781 3.73 28.35 13.47
C LEU A 781 4.92 29.33 13.50
N ASP A 782 4.69 30.59 13.87
CA ASP A 782 5.73 31.58 14.13
C ASP A 782 6.14 31.46 15.61
N GLY A 783 6.98 30.47 15.93
CA GLY A 783 7.44 30.24 17.31
C GLY A 783 8.29 31.39 17.86
N PRO A 784 8.40 31.54 19.20
CA PRO A 784 9.27 32.54 19.81
C PRO A 784 10.73 32.13 19.59
N GLY A 785 11.46 32.86 18.74
CA GLY A 785 12.90 32.66 18.51
C GLY A 785 13.33 32.43 17.06
N MET A 786 12.42 32.45 16.08
CA MET A 786 12.80 32.41 14.67
C MET A 786 13.04 33.84 14.17
N ASP A 787 14.29 34.33 14.24
CA ASP A 787 14.64 35.64 13.70
C ASP A 787 14.45 35.58 12.16
N PRO A 788 13.64 36.45 11.54
CA PRO A 788 13.37 36.40 10.09
C PRO A 788 14.62 36.53 9.20
N THR A 789 15.78 36.86 9.77
CA THR A 789 17.09 36.90 9.11
C THR A 789 17.77 35.53 8.98
N ASP A 790 17.41 34.55 9.81
CA ASP A 790 17.97 33.18 9.77
C ASP A 790 17.28 32.28 8.74
N VAL A 791 16.17 32.75 8.17
CA VAL A 791 15.59 32.16 6.97
C VAL A 791 16.46 32.59 5.80
N VAL A 792 17.47 31.78 5.47
CA VAL A 792 18.14 31.87 4.17
C VAL A 792 17.05 31.94 3.12
N PRO A 793 16.94 33.05 2.36
CA PRO A 793 15.95 33.13 1.30
C PRO A 793 16.19 31.93 0.38
N ASP A 794 15.15 31.12 0.18
CA ASP A 794 15.09 30.19 -0.93
C ASP A 794 15.03 31.06 -2.19
N HIS A 795 16.18 31.61 -2.57
CA HIS A 795 16.37 32.20 -3.87
C HIS A 795 16.05 31.08 -4.83
N ASP A 796 14.92 31.23 -5.53
CA ASP A 796 14.60 30.51 -6.75
C ASP A 796 15.91 30.20 -7.49
N HIS A 797 16.43 28.99 -7.32
CA HIS A 797 17.51 28.47 -8.14
C HIS A 797 16.87 28.10 -9.49
N ALA A 798 16.41 29.12 -10.19
CA ALA A 798 16.39 29.15 -11.63
C ALA A 798 17.85 29.02 -12.10
N GLY A 799 18.33 27.78 -12.19
CA GLY A 799 19.63 27.44 -12.77
C GLY A 799 20.80 28.22 -12.17
N ALA A 800 21.16 27.95 -10.92
CA ALA A 800 22.48 28.32 -10.43
C ALA A 800 23.52 27.46 -11.19
N ALA A 801 24.13 28.08 -12.19
CA ALA A 801 25.46 27.69 -12.63
C ALA A 801 26.37 27.75 -11.40
N SER A 802 26.95 26.62 -11.03
CA SER A 802 28.04 26.55 -10.07
C SER A 802 29.14 27.50 -10.52
N THR A 803 29.32 28.58 -9.76
CA THR A 803 30.49 29.44 -9.84
C THR A 803 31.48 28.94 -8.80
N THR A 804 32.06 27.77 -9.06
CA THR A 804 33.37 27.42 -8.50
C THR A 804 34.40 28.02 -9.46
N ALA A 805 35.08 29.06 -8.98
CA ALA A 805 36.24 29.61 -9.63
C ALA A 805 37.28 28.50 -9.85
N GLY A 806 37.65 28.26 -11.11
CA GLY A 806 38.77 27.38 -11.47
C GLY A 806 38.41 26.08 -12.19
N ALA A 807 37.64 26.10 -13.28
CA ALA A 807 37.63 24.99 -14.25
C ALA A 807 37.20 25.49 -15.64
N ARG A 808 37.84 24.96 -16.69
CA ARG A 808 37.65 25.31 -18.12
C ARG A 808 36.19 25.59 -18.49
N ALA A 809 35.95 26.68 -19.22
CA ALA A 809 34.63 27.12 -19.69
C ALA A 809 33.87 26.01 -20.42
N THR A 810 33.05 25.25 -19.70
CA THR A 810 32.12 24.27 -20.27
C THR A 810 30.82 25.00 -20.62
N LEU A 811 30.27 24.69 -21.80
CA LEU A 811 29.00 25.27 -22.25
C LEU A 811 27.89 24.99 -21.23
N SER A 812 27.05 25.99 -20.95
CA SER A 812 25.93 25.80 -20.02
C SER A 812 25.00 24.66 -20.46
N PRO A 813 24.37 23.91 -19.53
CA PRO A 813 23.51 22.77 -19.86
C PRO A 813 22.44 23.10 -20.90
N THR A 814 21.85 24.29 -20.79
CA THR A 814 20.81 24.78 -21.72
C THR A 814 21.36 25.07 -23.11
N SER A 815 22.57 25.63 -23.20
CA SER A 815 23.21 25.92 -24.50
C SER A 815 23.57 24.62 -25.23
N ARG A 816 24.07 23.62 -24.51
CA ARG A 816 24.32 22.27 -25.04
C ARG A 816 23.03 21.64 -25.57
N ARG A 817 21.94 21.64 -24.79
CA ARG A 817 20.65 21.10 -25.24
C ARG A 817 20.10 21.83 -26.45
N ALA A 818 20.28 23.15 -26.53
CA ALA A 818 19.86 23.93 -27.69
C ALA A 818 20.60 23.51 -28.96
N ILE A 819 21.92 23.32 -28.88
CA ILE A 819 22.73 22.82 -30.00
C ILE A 819 22.27 21.42 -30.41
N GLN A 820 22.08 20.52 -29.44
CA GLN A 820 21.56 19.16 -29.71
C GLN A 820 20.18 19.19 -30.39
N ALA A 821 19.27 20.04 -29.92
CA ALA A 821 17.94 20.21 -30.53
C ALA A 821 18.05 20.68 -31.99
N ALA A 822 18.87 21.69 -32.25
CA ALA A 822 19.07 22.22 -33.60
C ALA A 822 19.64 21.16 -34.55
N VAL A 823 20.70 20.47 -34.14
CA VAL A 823 21.34 19.43 -34.97
C VAL A 823 20.43 18.22 -35.16
N SER A 824 19.74 17.78 -34.11
CA SER A 824 18.78 16.67 -34.18
C SER A 824 17.61 16.99 -35.12
N THR A 825 17.01 18.17 -34.98
CA THR A 825 15.93 18.62 -35.85
C THR A 825 16.39 18.75 -37.30
N GLY A 826 17.57 19.35 -37.55
CA GLY A 826 18.14 19.48 -38.90
C GLY A 826 18.43 18.13 -39.56
N LEU A 827 19.13 17.23 -38.87
CA LEU A 827 19.45 15.88 -39.37
C LEU A 827 18.18 15.05 -39.63
N ALA A 828 17.19 15.13 -38.74
CA ALA A 828 15.94 14.41 -38.90
C ALA A 828 15.14 14.89 -40.12
N LEU A 829 15.17 16.19 -40.42
CA LEU A 829 14.57 16.74 -41.64
C LEU A 829 15.32 16.26 -42.89
N SER A 830 16.66 16.30 -42.88
CA SER A 830 17.46 15.82 -44.01
C SER A 830 17.25 14.34 -44.29
N LEU A 831 17.28 13.49 -43.26
CA LEU A 831 17.03 12.05 -43.40
C LEU A 831 15.56 11.73 -43.71
N GLY A 832 14.62 12.48 -43.11
CA GLY A 832 13.19 12.37 -43.40
C GLY A 832 12.88 12.70 -44.85
N SER A 833 13.57 13.68 -45.43
CA SER A 833 13.38 14.06 -46.85
C SER A 833 13.70 12.92 -47.83
N VAL A 834 14.59 12.00 -47.46
CA VAL A 834 14.92 10.79 -48.23
C VAL A 834 13.79 9.76 -48.17
N ALA A 835 13.09 9.67 -47.03
CA ALA A 835 11.96 8.76 -46.85
C ALA A 835 10.66 9.30 -47.48
N SER A 836 10.34 10.58 -47.24
CA SER A 836 9.21 11.27 -47.85
C SER A 836 9.49 12.77 -48.00
N THR A 837 9.56 13.24 -49.24
CA THR A 837 9.64 14.68 -49.53
C THR A 837 8.42 15.47 -49.06
N THR A 838 7.27 14.79 -48.90
CA THR A 838 5.99 15.40 -48.52
C THR A 838 5.76 15.41 -47.00
N HIS A 839 6.34 14.48 -46.26
CA HIS A 839 6.07 14.30 -44.82
C HIS A 839 7.28 14.51 -43.89
N GLN A 840 8.48 14.79 -44.43
CA GLN A 840 9.76 14.95 -43.72
C GLN A 840 9.70 15.69 -42.35
N TYR A 841 8.78 16.63 -42.20
CA TYR A 841 8.53 17.36 -40.95
C TYR A 841 8.14 16.44 -39.78
N TRP A 842 7.46 15.31 -40.00
CA TRP A 842 7.08 14.39 -38.93
C TRP A 842 8.27 13.74 -38.23
N ALA A 843 9.45 13.69 -38.85
CA ALA A 843 10.69 13.25 -38.20
C ALA A 843 11.25 14.32 -37.25
N ALA A 844 11.04 15.60 -37.55
CA ALA A 844 11.56 16.73 -36.77
C ALA A 844 10.97 16.82 -35.37
N MET A 845 9.67 16.55 -35.23
CA MET A 845 8.95 16.70 -33.96
C MET A 845 9.39 15.66 -32.90
N PRO A 846 9.47 14.35 -33.20
CA PRO A 846 10.11 13.35 -32.33
C PRO A 846 11.58 13.68 -32.06
N ALA A 847 12.35 14.11 -33.07
CA ALA A 847 13.75 14.48 -32.92
C ALA A 847 13.99 15.63 -31.91
N TYR A 848 13.01 16.54 -31.80
CA TYR A 848 12.99 17.62 -30.82
C TYR A 848 12.47 17.16 -29.44
N GLN A 849 11.33 16.45 -29.39
CA GLN A 849 10.62 16.14 -28.14
C GLN A 849 11.27 15.03 -27.30
N VAL A 850 12.02 14.14 -27.95
CA VAL A 850 12.64 12.98 -27.29
C VAL A 850 13.94 13.35 -26.56
N LEU A 851 14.60 14.45 -26.93
CA LEU A 851 15.84 14.89 -26.30
C LEU A 851 15.66 15.07 -24.78
N GLY A 852 16.43 14.31 -24.02
CA GLY A 852 16.51 14.35 -22.56
C GLY A 852 17.70 15.14 -22.04
N GLY A 853 17.86 15.16 -20.72
CA GLY A 853 19.07 15.65 -20.07
C GLY A 853 20.26 14.72 -20.16
N THR A 854 19.99 13.43 -20.35
CA THR A 854 20.98 12.38 -20.55
C THR A 854 20.64 11.53 -21.77
N ASP A 855 21.61 10.76 -22.24
CA ASP A 855 21.43 9.77 -23.30
C ASP A 855 20.38 8.68 -22.95
N GLY A 856 20.32 8.24 -21.70
CA GLY A 856 19.37 7.26 -21.20
C GLY A 856 17.95 7.82 -21.07
N GLU A 857 17.80 9.06 -20.59
CA GLU A 857 16.49 9.73 -20.60
C GLU A 857 15.99 9.89 -22.04
N THR A 858 16.89 10.24 -22.96
CA THR A 858 16.59 10.32 -24.40
C THR A 858 16.14 8.96 -24.94
N PHE A 859 16.83 7.86 -24.59
CA PHE A 859 16.47 6.51 -24.98
C PHE A 859 15.08 6.10 -24.47
N VAL A 860 14.78 6.35 -23.19
CA VAL A 860 13.45 6.03 -22.63
C VAL A 860 12.36 6.83 -23.33
N LYS A 861 12.56 8.14 -23.52
CA LYS A 861 11.61 8.98 -24.27
C LYS A 861 11.45 8.51 -25.71
N ALA A 862 12.52 8.07 -26.37
CA ALA A 862 12.50 7.54 -27.74
C ALA A 862 11.61 6.30 -27.82
N THR A 863 11.84 5.33 -26.93
CA THR A 863 11.08 4.08 -26.86
C THR A 863 9.61 4.35 -26.53
N GLN A 864 9.34 5.18 -25.52
CA GLN A 864 7.98 5.58 -25.14
C GLN A 864 7.24 6.30 -26.27
N ARG A 865 7.97 7.13 -27.04
CA ARG A 865 7.44 7.82 -28.21
C ARG A 865 7.08 6.85 -29.32
N ILE A 866 7.97 5.92 -29.66
CA ILE A 866 7.74 4.91 -30.70
C ILE A 866 6.52 4.05 -30.33
N ILE A 867 6.46 3.51 -29.11
CA ILE A 867 5.33 2.69 -28.65
C ILE A 867 4.02 3.47 -28.72
N GLY A 868 3.99 4.69 -28.17
CA GLY A 868 2.81 5.54 -28.18
C GLY A 868 2.35 5.90 -29.59
N THR A 869 3.28 6.17 -30.52
CA THR A 869 2.96 6.50 -31.91
C THR A 869 2.52 5.28 -32.71
N VAL A 870 3.13 4.11 -32.54
CA VAL A 870 2.73 2.88 -33.25
C VAL A 870 1.30 2.48 -32.86
N VAL A 871 1.03 2.39 -31.55
CA VAL A 871 -0.32 2.02 -31.06
C VAL A 871 -1.34 3.11 -31.41
N GLY A 872 -0.96 4.38 -31.27
CA GLY A 872 -1.82 5.53 -31.58
C GLY A 872 -2.14 5.67 -33.07
N ALA A 873 -1.17 5.40 -33.94
CA ALA A 873 -1.37 5.33 -35.37
C ALA A 873 -2.28 4.14 -35.71
N ALA A 874 -1.96 2.93 -35.26
CA ALA A 874 -2.73 1.74 -35.58
C ALA A 874 -4.23 1.90 -35.23
N ILE A 875 -4.54 2.34 -34.01
CA ILE A 875 -5.92 2.56 -33.57
C ILE A 875 -6.53 3.80 -34.23
N GLY A 876 -5.75 4.89 -34.36
CA GLY A 876 -6.23 6.16 -34.91
C GLY A 876 -6.62 6.12 -36.36
N PHE A 877 -5.79 5.49 -37.19
CA PHE A 877 -6.08 5.29 -38.59
C PHE A 877 -7.16 4.23 -38.80
N ALA A 878 -7.22 3.16 -37.99
CA ALA A 878 -8.30 2.19 -38.07
C ALA A 878 -9.68 2.84 -37.82
N VAL A 879 -9.79 3.70 -36.81
CA VAL A 879 -11.02 4.45 -36.55
C VAL A 879 -11.30 5.47 -37.66
N ALA A 880 -10.29 6.19 -38.15
CA ALA A 880 -10.48 7.15 -39.25
C ALA A 880 -10.99 6.46 -40.53
N ILE A 881 -10.41 5.32 -40.92
CA ILE A 881 -10.79 4.57 -42.12
C ILE A 881 -12.21 3.98 -41.97
N GLN A 882 -12.56 3.47 -40.80
CA GLN A 882 -13.83 2.77 -40.57
C GLN A 882 -15.04 3.70 -40.55
N TRP A 883 -14.89 4.93 -40.02
CA TRP A 883 -15.99 5.90 -39.87
C TRP A 883 -15.89 7.12 -40.79
N GLY A 884 -14.78 7.28 -41.51
CA GLY A 884 -14.54 8.38 -42.45
C GLY A 884 -14.73 9.76 -41.83
N SER A 885 -15.11 10.73 -42.66
CA SER A 885 -15.41 12.11 -42.26
C SER A 885 -16.73 12.30 -41.52
N ASN A 886 -17.33 11.25 -40.93
CA ASN A 886 -18.55 11.40 -40.17
C ASN A 886 -18.34 12.31 -38.95
N HIS A 887 -18.92 13.52 -39.01
CA HIS A 887 -18.77 14.54 -37.97
C HIS A 887 -19.31 14.08 -36.61
N ALA A 888 -20.29 13.16 -36.58
CA ALA A 888 -20.86 12.62 -35.34
C ALA A 888 -19.86 11.75 -34.56
N VAL A 889 -18.85 11.20 -35.22
CA VAL A 889 -17.79 10.38 -34.60
C VAL A 889 -16.51 11.20 -34.44
N THR A 890 -16.11 11.92 -35.49
CA THR A 890 -14.83 12.64 -35.55
C THR A 890 -14.74 13.76 -34.52
N LEU A 891 -15.80 14.57 -34.34
CA LEU A 891 -15.77 15.71 -33.41
C LEU A 891 -15.71 15.28 -31.93
N PRO A 892 -16.54 14.34 -31.43
CA PRO A 892 -16.39 13.83 -30.06
C PRO A 892 -15.04 13.15 -29.82
N LEU A 893 -14.50 12.44 -30.83
CA LEU A 893 -13.22 11.78 -30.72
C LEU A 893 -12.05 12.77 -30.67
N LEU A 894 -12.06 13.82 -31.49
CA LEU A 894 -11.11 14.94 -31.40
C LEU A 894 -11.15 15.58 -30.01
N ALA A 895 -12.34 15.86 -29.48
CA ALA A 895 -12.52 16.39 -28.14
C ALA A 895 -11.93 15.45 -27.06
N LEU A 896 -12.19 14.15 -27.17
CA LEU A 896 -11.62 13.13 -26.28
C LEU A 896 -10.08 13.09 -26.38
N CYS A 897 -9.52 13.19 -27.59
CA CYS A 897 -8.06 13.19 -27.78
C CYS A 897 -7.39 14.43 -27.18
N VAL A 898 -7.98 15.62 -27.34
CA VAL A 898 -7.48 16.86 -26.71
C VAL A 898 -7.53 16.74 -25.18
N PHE A 899 -8.65 16.26 -24.65
CA PHE A 899 -8.82 16.04 -23.21
C PHE A 899 -7.80 15.03 -22.68
N ALA A 900 -7.74 13.84 -23.26
CA ALA A 900 -6.91 12.74 -22.78
C ALA A 900 -5.41 13.01 -22.94
N SER A 901 -4.97 13.64 -24.03
CA SER A 901 -3.57 14.06 -24.21
C SER A 901 -3.10 15.08 -23.18
N THR A 902 -4.01 15.89 -22.65
CA THR A 902 -3.69 16.85 -21.58
C THR A 902 -3.79 16.20 -20.20
N TYR A 903 -4.80 15.36 -19.97
CA TYR A 903 -5.03 14.67 -18.69
C TYR A 903 -3.88 13.73 -18.31
N PHE A 904 -3.37 12.95 -19.27
CA PHE A 904 -2.30 11.97 -19.02
C PHE A 904 -0.87 12.55 -19.08
N ARG A 905 -0.71 13.84 -19.38
CA ARG A 905 0.58 14.49 -19.62
C ARG A 905 1.59 14.29 -18.48
N THR A 906 1.15 14.36 -17.22
CA THR A 906 2.01 14.20 -16.03
C THR A 906 2.02 12.78 -15.48
N VAL A 907 1.30 11.85 -16.11
CA VAL A 907 1.10 10.47 -15.64
C VAL A 907 1.88 9.49 -16.49
N SER A 908 1.73 9.57 -17.81
CA SER A 908 2.32 8.63 -18.75
C SER A 908 2.62 9.30 -20.09
N SER A 909 3.92 9.34 -20.42
CA SER A 909 4.41 9.85 -21.71
C SER A 909 3.92 9.01 -22.91
N PRO A 910 3.96 7.65 -22.87
CA PRO A 910 3.38 6.83 -23.95
C PRO A 910 1.90 7.11 -24.20
N LEU A 911 1.10 7.22 -23.14
CA LEU A 911 -0.33 7.43 -23.25
C LEU A 911 -0.65 8.83 -23.80
N THR A 912 0.13 9.84 -23.42
CA THR A 912 0.05 11.18 -23.99
C THR A 912 0.34 11.16 -25.49
N THR A 913 1.42 10.48 -25.89
CA THR A 913 1.81 10.32 -27.31
C THR A 913 0.73 9.57 -28.11
N PHE A 914 0.14 8.53 -27.52
CA PHE A 914 -0.96 7.77 -28.10
C PHE A 914 -2.13 8.69 -28.48
N TRP A 915 -2.65 9.46 -27.51
CA TRP A 915 -3.77 10.37 -27.75
C TRP A 915 -3.41 11.52 -28.69
N GLN A 916 -2.17 12.02 -28.67
CA GLN A 916 -1.72 13.03 -29.64
C GLN A 916 -1.61 12.47 -31.06
N THR A 917 -1.15 11.24 -31.23
CA THR A 917 -1.06 10.60 -32.55
C THR A 917 -2.45 10.32 -33.10
N MET A 918 -3.37 9.86 -32.24
CA MET A 918 -4.79 9.71 -32.55
C MET A 918 -5.41 11.05 -32.98
N LEU A 919 -5.16 12.13 -32.22
CA LEU A 919 -5.61 13.49 -32.56
C LEU A 919 -5.20 13.86 -33.99
N PHE A 920 -3.95 13.58 -34.37
CA PHE A 920 -3.46 13.89 -35.71
C PHE A 920 -4.08 13.00 -36.80
N ALA A 921 -4.27 11.71 -36.55
CA ALA A 921 -4.94 10.84 -37.52
C ALA A 921 -6.36 11.36 -37.84
N GLN A 922 -7.11 11.73 -36.79
CA GLN A 922 -8.46 12.29 -36.93
C GLN A 922 -8.45 13.67 -37.59
N LEU A 923 -7.44 14.49 -37.29
CA LEU A 923 -7.27 15.79 -37.93
C LEU A 923 -6.96 15.64 -39.43
N TYR A 924 -6.11 14.69 -39.82
CA TYR A 924 -5.77 14.44 -41.23
C TYR A 924 -6.97 13.95 -42.04
N GLU A 925 -7.78 13.07 -41.46
CA GLU A 925 -9.04 12.62 -42.07
C GLU A 925 -10.01 13.80 -42.22
N PHE A 926 -10.13 14.63 -41.18
CA PHE A 926 -10.96 15.84 -41.23
C PHE A 926 -10.51 16.83 -42.32
N LEU A 927 -9.21 16.95 -42.56
CA LEU A 927 -8.66 17.76 -43.65
C LEU A 927 -8.74 17.09 -45.03
N GLY A 928 -9.22 15.85 -45.13
CA GLY A 928 -9.24 15.09 -46.38
C GLY A 928 -7.85 14.72 -46.92
N LYS A 929 -6.82 14.69 -46.06
CA LYS A 929 -5.43 14.42 -46.41
C LYS A 929 -4.96 13.02 -46.00
N LEU A 930 -5.87 12.15 -45.54
CA LEU A 930 -5.53 10.81 -45.08
C LEU A 930 -5.19 9.89 -46.27
N SER A 931 -4.09 9.16 -46.18
CA SER A 931 -3.75 8.08 -47.10
C SER A 931 -3.29 6.85 -46.32
N THR A 932 -3.46 5.65 -46.88
CA THR A 932 -2.98 4.40 -46.24
C THR A 932 -1.45 4.40 -46.09
N VAL A 933 -0.74 4.99 -47.05
CA VAL A 933 0.71 5.21 -47.01
C VAL A 933 1.13 6.15 -45.87
N ALA A 934 0.28 7.12 -45.50
CA ALA A 934 0.55 8.05 -44.41
C ALA A 934 0.77 7.33 -43.07
N VAL A 935 0.17 6.15 -42.85
CA VAL A 935 0.34 5.37 -41.62
C VAL A 935 1.76 4.83 -41.52
N GLU A 936 2.25 4.20 -42.59
CA GLU A 936 3.60 3.62 -42.66
C GLU A 936 4.65 4.72 -42.53
N VAL A 937 4.46 5.82 -43.26
CA VAL A 937 5.35 7.00 -43.22
C VAL A 937 5.38 7.60 -41.82
N ARG A 938 4.24 7.66 -41.11
CA ARG A 938 4.17 8.22 -39.75
C ARG A 938 5.00 7.43 -38.75
N ILE A 939 4.95 6.11 -38.82
CA ILE A 939 5.73 5.22 -37.97
C ILE A 939 7.22 5.36 -38.33
N LEU A 940 7.54 5.28 -39.63
CA LEU A 940 8.92 5.36 -40.13
C LEU A 940 9.60 6.67 -39.73
N GLU A 941 8.98 7.82 -40.00
CA GLU A 941 9.56 9.13 -39.69
C GLU A 941 9.68 9.38 -38.19
N THR A 942 8.78 8.80 -37.38
CA THR A 942 8.91 8.85 -35.92
C THR A 942 10.11 8.05 -35.44
N VAL A 943 10.35 6.87 -36.02
CA VAL A 943 11.54 6.06 -35.74
C VAL A 943 12.81 6.80 -36.17
N ILE A 944 12.84 7.39 -37.38
CA ILE A 944 13.97 8.19 -37.86
C ILE A 944 14.28 9.32 -36.86
N GLY A 945 13.28 10.12 -36.49
CA GLY A 945 13.48 11.22 -35.54
C GLY A 945 13.97 10.77 -34.17
N ALA A 946 13.42 9.68 -33.64
CA ALA A 946 13.82 9.12 -32.36
C ALA A 946 15.27 8.56 -32.39
N VAL A 947 15.66 7.89 -33.47
CA VAL A 947 17.03 7.39 -33.67
C VAL A 947 18.02 8.55 -33.83
N VAL A 948 17.68 9.58 -34.62
CA VAL A 948 18.52 10.77 -34.78
C VAL A 948 18.74 11.46 -33.44
N ALA A 949 17.69 11.65 -32.64
CA ALA A 949 17.81 12.24 -31.30
C ALA A 949 18.75 11.43 -30.40
N LEU A 950 18.68 10.10 -30.45
CA LEU A 950 19.55 9.21 -29.67
C LEU A 950 21.01 9.31 -30.13
N VAL A 951 21.26 9.33 -31.44
CA VAL A 951 22.60 9.51 -32.01
C VAL A 951 23.17 10.86 -31.61
N VAL A 952 22.39 11.94 -31.72
CA VAL A 952 22.80 13.29 -31.32
C VAL A 952 23.08 13.37 -29.82
N ALA A 953 22.23 12.79 -28.98
CA ALA A 953 22.45 12.76 -27.53
C ALA A 953 23.73 12.00 -27.12
N ARG A 954 24.14 11.00 -27.91
CA ARG A 954 25.37 10.21 -27.67
C ARG A 954 26.63 10.80 -28.27
N LEU A 955 26.54 11.52 -29.39
CA LEU A 955 27.72 11.99 -30.13
C LEU A 955 27.99 13.50 -29.97
N ILE A 956 26.95 14.32 -29.78
CA ILE A 956 27.09 15.78 -29.77
C ILE A 956 27.00 16.28 -28.33
N LEU A 957 28.12 16.69 -27.75
CA LEU A 957 28.22 17.17 -26.36
C LEU A 957 27.53 16.22 -25.35
N PRO A 958 27.89 14.92 -25.32
CA PRO A 958 27.12 13.91 -24.59
C PRO A 958 27.11 14.13 -23.08
N VAL A 959 25.99 13.79 -22.46
CA VAL A 959 25.86 13.62 -21.00
C VAL A 959 25.43 12.17 -20.77
N ARG A 960 26.38 11.34 -20.33
CA ARG A 960 26.12 9.93 -20.06
C ARG A 960 25.32 9.80 -18.78
N THR A 961 24.28 8.97 -18.81
CA THR A 961 23.39 8.74 -17.67
C THR A 961 24.14 8.25 -16.45
N ARG A 962 25.13 7.35 -16.64
CA ARG A 962 25.97 6.85 -15.54
C ARG A 962 26.80 7.95 -14.89
N THR A 963 27.42 8.83 -15.67
CA THR A 963 28.19 9.96 -15.12
C THR A 963 27.28 10.91 -14.34
N LYS A 964 26.12 11.27 -14.89
CA LYS A 964 25.16 12.13 -14.19
C LYS A 964 24.61 11.48 -12.91
N LEU A 965 24.39 10.17 -12.93
CA LEU A 965 23.97 9.39 -11.77
C LEU A 965 25.05 9.41 -10.69
N ASN A 966 26.31 9.20 -11.05
CA ASN A 966 27.43 9.29 -10.10
C ASN A 966 27.52 10.70 -9.49
N ASP A 967 27.31 11.77 -10.28
CA ASP A 967 27.25 13.14 -9.75
C ASP A 967 26.10 13.31 -8.74
N ASP A 968 24.90 12.79 -9.05
CA ASP A 968 23.73 12.87 -8.15
C ASP A 968 23.92 12.00 -6.90
N LEU A 969 24.55 10.83 -7.03
CA LEU A 969 24.90 9.96 -5.91
C LEU A 969 25.95 10.59 -5.02
N THR A 970 26.97 11.24 -5.59
CA THR A 970 27.97 11.99 -4.83
C THR A 970 27.30 13.08 -4.01
N ALA A 971 26.41 13.88 -4.64
CA ALA A 971 25.67 14.92 -3.94
C ALA A 971 24.76 14.36 -2.83
N LEU A 972 24.18 13.17 -3.02
CA LEU A 972 23.40 12.49 -1.98
C LEU A 972 24.30 12.01 -0.83
N VAL A 973 25.48 11.44 -1.13
CA VAL A 973 26.44 10.99 -0.11
C VAL A 973 26.98 12.17 0.69
N ASP A 974 27.31 13.29 0.04
CA ASP A 974 27.73 14.54 0.71
C ASP A 974 26.63 15.04 1.69
N GLU A 975 25.36 15.00 1.27
CA GLU A 975 24.22 15.36 2.13
C GLU A 975 24.00 14.37 3.29
N LEU A 976 24.19 13.07 3.03
CA LEU A 976 24.14 12.03 4.06
C LEU A 976 25.27 12.20 5.08
N ALA A 977 26.47 12.60 4.65
CA ALA A 977 27.60 12.91 5.51
C ALA A 977 27.30 14.10 6.42
N SER A 978 26.81 15.20 5.84
CA SER A 978 26.38 16.40 6.59
C SER A 978 25.33 16.06 7.65
N ALA A 979 24.26 15.35 7.26
CA ALA A 979 23.18 14.96 8.16
C ALA A 979 23.65 14.02 9.28
N THR A 980 24.51 13.05 8.95
CA THR A 980 25.04 12.07 9.90
C THR A 980 26.00 12.75 10.88
N SER A 981 26.88 13.63 10.40
CA SER A 981 27.77 14.45 11.24
C SER A 981 26.98 15.29 12.23
N ALA A 982 25.97 16.04 11.77
CA ALA A 982 25.13 16.87 12.64
C ALA A 982 24.38 16.02 13.69
N SER A 983 23.92 14.83 13.31
CA SER A 983 23.24 13.90 14.21
C SER A 983 24.20 13.35 15.29
N LEU A 984 25.40 12.93 14.90
CA LEU A 984 26.41 12.40 15.81
C LEU A 984 26.95 13.48 16.75
N HIS A 985 27.16 14.71 16.28
CA HIS A 985 27.57 15.83 17.13
C HIS A 985 26.53 16.14 18.21
N ARG A 986 25.24 16.13 17.86
CA ARG A 986 24.17 16.34 18.85
C ARG A 986 24.08 15.19 19.85
N LEU A 987 24.18 13.94 19.38
CA LEU A 987 24.22 12.76 20.25
C LEU A 987 25.44 12.76 21.19
N GLY A 988 26.56 13.34 20.74
CA GLY A 988 27.76 13.59 21.54
C GLY A 988 27.65 14.79 22.49
N GLY A 989 26.50 15.46 22.58
CA GLY A 989 26.23 16.55 23.53
C GLY A 989 26.32 17.97 22.98
N ALA A 990 26.47 18.18 21.66
CA ALA A 990 26.47 19.52 21.07
C ALA A 990 25.07 20.15 21.03
N ASP A 991 24.97 21.43 21.38
CA ASP A 991 23.71 22.20 21.35
C ASP A 991 23.41 22.74 19.93
N LEU A 992 22.97 21.83 19.06
CA LEU A 992 22.48 22.17 17.73
C LEU A 992 20.96 22.44 17.79
N PRO A 993 20.40 23.40 17.03
CA PRO A 993 18.96 23.57 16.97
C PRO A 993 18.29 22.42 16.18
N VAL A 994 17.15 21.91 16.68
CA VAL A 994 16.37 20.84 16.01
C VAL A 994 15.96 21.23 14.58
N GLY A 995 15.78 22.53 14.31
CA GLY A 995 15.48 23.04 12.98
C GLY A 995 16.56 22.74 11.93
N ALA A 996 17.84 22.79 12.32
CA ALA A 996 18.96 22.50 11.42
C ALA A 996 19.00 21.02 11.03
N LEU A 997 18.79 20.10 11.98
CA LEU A 997 18.70 18.66 11.67
C LEU A 997 17.55 18.34 10.71
N ARG A 998 16.44 19.06 10.82
CA ARG A 998 15.29 18.88 9.93
C ARG A 998 15.53 19.42 8.52
N SER A 999 16.33 20.48 8.35
CA SER A 999 16.72 20.94 7.01
C SER A 999 17.58 19.92 6.27
N GLU A 1000 18.49 19.24 6.97
CA GLU A 1000 19.30 18.14 6.42
C GLU A 1000 18.40 16.99 5.90
N GLY A 1001 17.37 16.59 6.69
CA GLY A 1001 16.40 15.58 6.28
C GLY A 1001 15.66 15.93 4.98
N LEU A 1002 15.26 17.19 4.82
CA LEU A 1002 14.62 17.69 3.59
C LEU A 1002 15.58 17.76 2.40
N ALA A 1003 16.87 17.91 2.64
CA ALA A 1003 17.88 17.96 1.60
C ALA A 1003 18.20 16.55 1.08
N ILE A 1004 18.32 15.56 1.98
CA ILE A 1004 18.41 14.13 1.62
C ILE A 1004 17.25 13.74 0.69
N ASP A 1005 16.02 14.16 1.00
CA ASP A 1005 14.84 13.87 0.17
C ASP A 1005 14.93 14.48 -1.24
N ARG A 1006 15.47 15.69 -1.36
CA ARG A 1006 15.67 16.34 -2.65
C ARG A 1006 16.68 15.58 -3.49
N GLN A 1007 17.82 15.21 -2.90
CA GLN A 1007 18.88 14.48 -3.61
C GLN A 1007 18.46 13.06 -3.96
N LEU A 1008 17.75 12.36 -3.07
CA LEU A 1008 17.20 11.03 -3.35
C LEU A 1008 16.22 11.04 -4.52
N ARG A 1009 15.40 12.10 -4.65
CA ARG A 1009 14.53 12.28 -5.84
C ARG A 1009 15.34 12.51 -7.11
N ALA A 1010 16.46 13.23 -7.04
CA ALA A 1010 17.36 13.42 -8.18
C ALA A 1010 17.97 12.08 -8.61
N VAL A 1011 18.58 11.33 -7.69
CA VAL A 1011 19.15 10.00 -7.93
C VAL A 1011 18.12 9.05 -8.55
N THR A 1012 16.93 8.94 -7.95
CA THR A 1012 15.88 8.04 -8.47
C THR A 1012 15.38 8.44 -9.85
N THR A 1013 15.34 9.75 -10.16
CA THR A 1013 14.95 10.26 -11.48
C THR A 1013 16.04 9.96 -12.52
N THR A 1014 17.30 10.19 -12.18
CA THR A 1014 18.46 9.95 -13.07
C THR A 1014 18.70 8.45 -13.29
N ALA A 1015 18.44 7.60 -12.29
CA ALA A 1015 18.57 6.15 -12.39
C ALA A 1015 17.44 5.47 -13.17
N ALA A 1016 16.26 6.11 -13.30
CA ALA A 1016 15.07 5.50 -13.92
C ALA A 1016 15.31 4.85 -15.30
N PRO A 1017 16.11 5.44 -16.22
CA PRO A 1017 16.45 4.79 -17.49
C PRO A 1017 17.27 3.51 -17.35
N LEU A 1018 18.20 3.46 -16.38
CA LEU A 1018 19.09 2.32 -16.16
C LEU A 1018 18.35 1.11 -15.60
N ARG A 1019 17.27 1.34 -14.84
CA ARG A 1019 16.41 0.28 -14.28
C ARG A 1019 15.69 -0.54 -15.34
N HIS A 1020 15.57 -0.02 -16.56
CA HIS A 1020 14.98 -0.72 -17.70
C HIS A 1020 16.02 -1.31 -18.65
N ALA A 1021 17.31 -1.23 -18.31
CA ALA A 1021 18.39 -1.83 -19.10
C ALA A 1021 18.55 -3.33 -18.80
N SER A 1022 19.09 -4.07 -19.77
CA SER A 1022 19.52 -5.46 -19.56
C SER A 1022 20.61 -5.50 -18.47
N GLY A 1023 20.48 -6.42 -17.51
CA GLY A 1023 21.40 -6.53 -16.36
C GLY A 1023 21.03 -5.66 -15.15
N ALA A 1024 19.88 -4.98 -15.16
CA ALA A 1024 19.44 -4.15 -14.03
C ALA A 1024 19.27 -4.92 -12.71
N LEU A 1025 18.97 -6.22 -12.79
CA LEU A 1025 18.75 -7.15 -11.67
C LEU A 1025 19.98 -8.02 -11.35
N ASP A 1026 21.11 -7.81 -12.04
CA ASP A 1026 22.33 -8.55 -11.75
C ASP A 1026 22.87 -8.16 -10.37
N ILE A 1027 23.75 -8.99 -9.78
CA ILE A 1027 24.23 -8.83 -8.39
C ILE A 1027 24.89 -7.45 -8.17
N GLY A 1028 25.61 -6.92 -9.16
CA GLY A 1028 26.14 -5.54 -9.20
C GLY A 1028 25.34 -4.59 -10.09
N GLY A 1029 24.06 -4.91 -10.35
CA GLY A 1029 23.15 -4.13 -11.17
C GLY A 1029 22.61 -2.90 -10.44
N ILE A 1030 21.97 -2.00 -11.20
CA ILE A 1030 21.45 -0.73 -10.67
C ILE A 1030 20.43 -0.90 -9.53
N GLU A 1031 19.66 -2.00 -9.50
CA GLU A 1031 18.71 -2.26 -8.40
C GLU A 1031 19.43 -2.60 -7.09
N GLY A 1032 20.58 -3.29 -7.15
CA GLY A 1032 21.43 -3.55 -5.98
C GLY A 1032 22.02 -2.27 -5.42
N GLU A 1033 22.61 -1.45 -6.30
CA GLU A 1033 23.17 -0.14 -5.95
C GLU A 1033 22.11 0.79 -5.34
N LEU A 1034 20.92 0.88 -5.95
CA LEU A 1034 19.81 1.65 -5.39
C LEU A 1034 19.37 1.10 -4.04
N THR A 1035 19.30 -0.23 -3.87
CA THR A 1035 18.92 -0.85 -2.59
C THR A 1035 19.90 -0.46 -1.48
N ALA A 1036 21.20 -0.46 -1.78
CA ALA A 1036 22.23 0.00 -0.85
C ALA A 1036 22.07 1.49 -0.52
N VAL A 1037 21.83 2.35 -1.53
CA VAL A 1037 21.52 3.78 -1.31
C VAL A 1037 20.29 3.97 -0.41
N TRP A 1038 19.22 3.20 -0.62
CA TRP A 1038 18.03 3.24 0.24
C TRP A 1038 18.34 2.80 1.68
N ALA A 1039 19.22 1.81 1.86
CA ALA A 1039 19.64 1.36 3.19
C ALA A 1039 20.49 2.42 3.92
N MET A 1040 21.38 3.14 3.22
CA MET A 1040 22.14 4.26 3.79
C MET A 1040 21.22 5.42 4.19
N VAL A 1041 20.29 5.82 3.31
CA VAL A 1041 19.29 6.86 3.61
C VAL A 1041 18.45 6.47 4.82
N PHE A 1042 18.03 5.21 4.90
CA PHE A 1042 17.28 4.69 6.03
C PHE A 1042 18.08 4.82 7.34
N ALA A 1043 19.33 4.36 7.35
CA ALA A 1043 20.20 4.45 8.51
C ALA A 1043 20.42 5.91 8.95
N ALA A 1044 20.69 6.82 8.01
CA ALA A 1044 20.86 8.25 8.30
C ALA A 1044 19.60 8.89 8.90
N ARG A 1045 18.41 8.49 8.43
CA ARG A 1045 17.13 8.97 9.00
C ARG A 1045 16.90 8.49 10.44
N GLU A 1046 17.28 7.26 10.75
CA GLU A 1046 17.21 6.74 12.12
C GLU A 1046 18.19 7.49 13.05
N LEU A 1047 19.39 7.83 12.56
CA LEU A 1047 20.35 8.65 13.31
C LEU A 1047 19.82 10.07 13.55
N LEU A 1048 19.25 10.72 12.53
CA LEU A 1048 18.56 12.01 12.64
C LEU A 1048 17.44 11.96 13.69
N ARG A 1049 16.65 10.88 13.72
CA ARG A 1049 15.61 10.72 14.73
C ARG A 1049 16.18 10.56 16.13
N ALA A 1050 17.20 9.73 16.30
CA ALA A 1050 17.84 9.55 17.61
C ALA A 1050 18.40 10.88 18.14
N ALA A 1051 19.00 11.69 17.27
CA ALA A 1051 19.53 13.00 17.61
C ALA A 1051 18.41 14.01 17.97
N THR A 1052 17.25 13.96 17.30
CA THR A 1052 16.13 14.86 17.62
C THR A 1052 15.34 14.46 18.87
N GLY A 1053 15.38 13.19 19.27
CA GLY A 1053 14.67 12.66 20.44
C GLY A 1053 15.46 12.70 21.75
N THR A 1054 16.77 12.94 21.71
CA THR A 1054 17.61 13.03 22.90
C THR A 1054 17.54 14.43 23.51
N GLU A 1055 17.13 14.53 24.79
CA GLU A 1055 17.40 15.71 25.60
C GLU A 1055 18.93 15.81 25.79
N ALA A 1056 19.51 16.97 25.48
CA ALA A 1056 20.95 17.17 25.58
C ALA A 1056 21.39 16.98 27.04
N GLY A 1057 21.94 15.81 27.39
CA GLY A 1057 22.24 15.58 28.81
C GLY A 1057 22.86 14.28 29.30
N ASP A 1058 22.93 13.16 28.55
CA ASP A 1058 23.76 12.02 29.00
C ASP A 1058 24.17 11.07 27.87
N PRO A 1059 25.34 11.31 27.22
CA PRO A 1059 25.88 10.37 26.25
C PRO A 1059 26.47 9.20 27.04
N GLY A 1060 25.81 8.05 27.07
CA GLY A 1060 26.34 6.81 27.67
C GLY A 1060 27.67 6.30 27.08
N ILE A 1061 28.31 7.08 26.20
CA ILE A 1061 29.64 6.89 25.61
C ILE A 1061 30.43 8.21 25.77
N PRO A 1062 31.70 8.18 26.22
CA PRO A 1062 32.58 9.34 26.28
C PRO A 1062 32.64 10.15 24.97
N ALA A 1063 32.71 11.48 25.08
CA ALA A 1063 32.76 12.39 23.91
C ALA A 1063 33.91 12.08 22.94
N GLU A 1064 35.05 11.60 23.45
CA GLU A 1064 36.21 11.19 22.64
C GLU A 1064 35.90 9.97 21.75
N LYS A 1065 35.12 9.01 22.25
CA LYS A 1065 34.68 7.84 21.49
C LYS A 1065 33.66 8.24 20.42
N TRP A 1066 32.74 9.18 20.71
CA TRP A 1066 31.85 9.76 19.71
C TRP A 1066 32.61 10.50 18.61
N ALA A 1067 33.66 11.26 18.95
CA ALA A 1067 34.50 11.94 17.97
C ALA A 1067 35.21 10.93 17.05
N ARG A 1068 35.71 9.81 17.59
CA ARG A 1068 36.33 8.74 16.81
C ARG A 1068 35.33 8.04 15.87
N LEU A 1069 34.13 7.70 16.34
CA LEU A 1069 33.06 7.13 15.51
C LEU A 1069 32.63 8.08 14.39
N THR A 1070 32.56 9.38 14.69
CA THR A 1070 32.24 10.43 13.72
C THR A 1070 33.32 10.52 12.65
N ALA A 1071 34.59 10.57 13.04
CA ALA A 1071 35.72 10.64 12.11
C ALA A 1071 35.79 9.42 11.18
N LEU A 1072 35.62 8.21 11.71
CA LEU A 1072 35.58 6.97 10.91
C LEU A 1072 34.43 6.97 9.90
N THR A 1073 33.23 7.33 10.37
CA THR A 1073 32.03 7.33 9.51
C THR A 1073 32.13 8.39 8.41
N MET A 1074 32.62 9.59 8.73
CA MET A 1074 32.84 10.63 7.73
C MET A 1074 33.91 10.22 6.73
N GLY A 1075 35.01 9.61 7.18
CA GLY A 1075 36.03 9.07 6.29
C GLY A 1075 35.49 8.03 5.29
N ASN A 1076 34.62 7.12 5.73
CA ASN A 1076 34.01 6.11 4.86
C ASN A 1076 33.06 6.74 3.81
N LEU A 1077 32.27 7.74 4.22
CA LEU A 1077 31.39 8.46 3.29
C LEU A 1077 32.17 9.35 2.31
N ASP A 1078 33.24 9.99 2.77
CA ASP A 1078 34.15 10.79 1.93
C ASP A 1078 34.87 9.91 0.91
N ALA A 1079 35.33 8.72 1.31
CA ALA A 1079 35.94 7.73 0.42
C ALA A 1079 34.95 7.25 -0.64
N LEU A 1080 33.69 6.97 -0.26
CA LEU A 1080 32.62 6.61 -1.21
C LEU A 1080 32.33 7.76 -2.19
N ALA A 1081 32.22 9.00 -1.69
CA ALA A 1081 32.02 10.18 -2.53
C ALA A 1081 33.20 10.41 -3.50
N ALA A 1082 34.43 10.18 -3.04
CA ALA A 1082 35.64 10.28 -3.86
C ALA A 1082 35.68 9.20 -4.97
N ALA A 1083 35.35 7.94 -4.62
CA ALA A 1083 35.24 6.86 -5.60
C ALA A 1083 34.15 7.11 -6.65
N LEU A 1084 32.98 7.65 -6.24
CA LEU A 1084 31.91 8.04 -7.17
C LEU A 1084 32.33 9.15 -8.14
N ARG A 1085 33.18 10.09 -7.68
CA ARG A 1085 33.80 11.14 -8.50
C ARG A 1085 34.88 10.61 -9.46
N GLY A 1086 35.31 9.35 -9.29
CA GLY A 1086 36.37 8.72 -10.08
C GLY A 1086 37.79 9.03 -9.59
N ASP A 1087 37.92 9.46 -8.33
CA ASP A 1087 39.19 9.77 -7.67
C ASP A 1087 39.27 8.98 -6.34
N PRO A 1088 39.43 7.65 -6.39
CA PRO A 1088 39.43 6.82 -5.19
C PRO A 1088 40.65 7.15 -4.31
N GLN A 1089 40.44 7.33 -3.01
CA GLN A 1089 41.52 7.56 -2.06
C GLN A 1089 42.32 6.27 -1.82
N ASP A 1090 43.64 6.40 -1.66
CA ASP A 1090 44.55 5.27 -1.37
C ASP A 1090 44.42 4.73 0.07
N ASP A 1091 43.91 5.55 0.99
CA ASP A 1091 43.77 5.22 2.42
C ASP A 1091 42.27 5.14 2.78
N ILE A 1092 41.69 3.95 2.65
CA ILE A 1092 40.28 3.71 2.97
C ILE A 1092 40.18 3.38 4.47
N PRO A 1093 39.38 4.11 5.26
CA PRO A 1093 39.19 3.77 6.67
C PRO A 1093 38.60 2.36 6.80
N GLY A 1094 39.09 1.59 7.77
CA GLY A 1094 38.72 0.20 7.96
C GLY A 1094 37.24 -0.01 8.34
N TRP A 1095 36.82 -1.27 8.32
CA TRP A 1095 35.49 -1.70 8.80
C TRP A 1095 35.22 -1.14 10.20
N LEU A 1096 34.00 -0.64 10.42
CA LEU A 1096 33.56 -0.21 11.75
C LEU A 1096 33.30 -1.45 12.61
N ASP A 1097 34.31 -1.94 13.31
CA ASP A 1097 34.15 -3.03 14.27
C ASP A 1097 33.68 -2.47 15.63
N LEU A 1098 32.44 -2.78 15.98
CA LEU A 1098 31.87 -2.43 17.28
C LEU A 1098 32.26 -3.42 18.39
N THR A 1099 33.00 -4.50 18.08
CA THR A 1099 33.43 -5.53 19.04
C THR A 1099 34.82 -5.30 19.63
N ASP A 1100 35.64 -4.43 19.04
CA ASP A 1100 36.96 -4.05 19.57
C ASP A 1100 36.86 -2.88 20.58
N ASP A 1101 37.95 -2.54 21.30
CA ASP A 1101 38.21 -1.53 22.38
C ASP A 1101 37.32 -0.23 22.49
N LEU A 1102 36.50 0.08 21.49
CA LEU A 1102 35.54 1.19 21.45
C LEU A 1102 34.39 1.03 22.46
N LEU A 1103 33.96 -0.19 22.78
CA LEU A 1103 32.89 -0.48 23.73
C LEU A 1103 33.39 -1.37 24.89
N ASP A 1104 34.31 -0.89 25.74
CA ASP A 1104 34.48 -1.46 27.09
C ASP A 1104 33.12 -1.73 27.75
N ASP A 1105 33.04 -2.69 28.69
CA ASP A 1105 31.92 -3.22 29.53
C ASP A 1105 30.93 -2.18 30.17
N SER A 1106 30.99 -0.93 29.75
CA SER A 1106 30.06 0.15 30.01
C SER A 1106 28.62 -0.28 29.69
N PRO A 1107 27.68 -0.13 30.63
CA PRO A 1107 26.27 -0.48 30.41
C PRO A 1107 25.65 0.47 29.37
N LEU A 1108 25.68 0.06 28.10
CA LEU A 1108 25.06 0.82 27.01
C LEU A 1108 23.54 0.75 27.13
N THR A 1109 22.90 1.92 27.08
CA THR A 1109 21.45 1.98 26.93
C THR A 1109 21.02 1.28 25.64
N GLN A 1110 19.79 0.78 25.63
CA GLN A 1110 19.21 0.12 24.46
C GLN A 1110 19.09 1.06 23.26
N GLU A 1111 18.94 2.36 23.49
CA GLU A 1111 18.91 3.40 22.45
C GLU A 1111 20.28 3.61 21.84
N THR A 1112 21.33 3.70 22.67
CA THR A 1112 22.72 3.79 22.19
C THR A 1112 23.09 2.57 21.34
N ARG A 1113 22.73 1.35 21.76
CA ARG A 1113 22.94 0.13 20.95
C ARG A 1113 22.26 0.17 19.59
N ARG A 1114 21.06 0.74 19.49
CA ARG A 1114 20.37 0.90 18.20
C ARG A 1114 21.05 1.91 17.30
N VAL A 1115 21.44 3.06 17.86
CA VAL A 1115 22.17 4.11 17.15
C VAL A 1115 23.45 3.53 16.56
N LEU A 1116 24.21 2.78 17.36
CA LEU A 1116 25.43 2.11 16.90
C LEU A 1116 25.13 1.07 15.81
N GLY A 1117 24.06 0.28 15.92
CA GLY A 1117 23.68 -0.67 14.87
C GLY A 1117 23.28 0.01 13.54
N HIS A 1118 22.60 1.15 13.59
CA HIS A 1118 22.32 1.95 12.38
C HIS A 1118 23.58 2.59 11.80
N LEU A 1119 24.49 3.06 12.66
CA LEU A 1119 25.79 3.59 12.25
C LEU A 1119 26.67 2.52 11.60
N GLN A 1120 26.71 1.31 12.16
CA GLN A 1120 27.40 0.16 11.59
C GLN A 1120 26.84 -0.18 10.22
N LYS A 1121 25.51 -0.31 10.12
CA LYS A 1121 24.85 -0.62 8.84
C LYS A 1121 25.12 0.43 7.76
N LEU A 1122 25.16 1.71 8.14
CA LEU A 1122 25.52 2.80 7.23
C LEU A 1122 26.95 2.63 6.72
N ASN A 1123 27.91 2.36 7.61
CA ASN A 1123 29.31 2.13 7.24
C ASN A 1123 29.50 0.88 6.38
N GLU A 1124 28.91 -0.26 6.78
CA GLU A 1124 28.98 -1.51 6.01
C GLU A 1124 28.41 -1.35 4.60
N THR A 1125 27.28 -0.66 4.48
CA THR A 1125 26.65 -0.43 3.17
C THR A 1125 27.49 0.52 2.31
N ALA A 1126 28.10 1.55 2.91
CA ALA A 1126 29.00 2.46 2.20
C ALA A 1126 30.27 1.74 1.71
N LEU A 1127 30.85 0.88 2.54
CA LEU A 1127 32.03 0.08 2.20
C LEU A 1127 31.72 -0.98 1.14
N LEU A 1128 30.56 -1.64 1.20
CA LEU A 1128 30.13 -2.59 0.15
C LEU A 1128 29.97 -1.89 -1.21
N LEU A 1129 29.36 -0.70 -1.22
CA LEU A 1129 29.27 0.11 -2.43
C LEU A 1129 30.63 0.57 -2.93
N LEU A 1130 31.55 0.89 -2.00
CA LEU A 1130 32.91 1.26 -2.33
C LEU A 1130 33.70 0.09 -2.96
N ASP A 1131 33.56 -1.13 -2.43
CA ASP A 1131 34.17 -2.35 -2.98
C ASP A 1131 33.65 -2.67 -4.40
N ASP A 1132 32.34 -2.51 -4.62
CA ASP A 1132 31.73 -2.67 -5.94
C ASP A 1132 32.29 -1.64 -6.96
N LEU A 1133 32.65 -0.44 -6.50
CA LEU A 1133 33.22 0.62 -7.34
C LEU A 1133 34.74 0.47 -7.54
N VAL A 1134 35.46 -0.04 -6.53
CA VAL A 1134 36.92 -0.21 -6.50
C VAL A 1134 37.27 -1.61 -5.98
N PRO A 1135 37.16 -2.66 -6.83
CA PRO A 1135 37.37 -4.04 -6.39
C PRO A 1135 38.80 -4.27 -5.88
N GLY A 1136 38.92 -4.73 -4.63
CA GLY A 1136 40.22 -5.03 -4.01
C GLY A 1136 40.91 -3.84 -3.32
N GLY A 1137 40.21 -2.71 -3.15
CA GLY A 1137 40.68 -1.59 -2.32
C GLY A 1137 40.55 -1.83 -0.81
N LEU A 1138 39.63 -2.71 -0.38
CA LEU A 1138 39.42 -3.05 1.02
C LEU A 1138 40.34 -4.21 1.45
N ALA A 1139 41.05 -4.04 2.58
CA ALA A 1139 41.67 -5.17 3.27
C ALA A 1139 40.56 -6.15 3.71
N ALA A 1140 40.68 -7.42 3.32
CA ALA A 1140 39.68 -8.43 3.64
C ALA A 1140 39.43 -8.49 5.16
N PRO A 1141 38.16 -8.53 5.60
CA PRO A 1141 37.85 -8.71 7.01
C PRO A 1141 38.39 -10.07 7.47
N ASP A 1142 38.96 -10.12 8.68
CA ASP A 1142 39.41 -11.35 9.30
C ASP A 1142 38.21 -12.33 9.36
N PRO A 1143 38.28 -13.55 8.81
CA PRO A 1143 37.13 -14.45 8.65
C PRO A 1143 36.41 -14.86 9.95
N GLN A 1144 36.86 -14.38 11.11
CA GLN A 1144 36.22 -14.59 12.42
C GLN A 1144 35.17 -13.52 12.78
N SER A 1145 35.07 -12.41 12.05
CA SER A 1145 34.16 -11.29 12.36
C SER A 1145 32.84 -11.25 11.56
N ALA A 1146 32.59 -12.23 10.69
CA ALA A 1146 31.34 -12.28 9.92
C ALA A 1146 30.12 -12.55 10.83
N PRO A 1147 29.11 -11.66 10.91
CA PRO A 1147 27.91 -11.94 11.68
C PRO A 1147 27.08 -13.02 10.96
N VAL A 1148 26.61 -13.99 11.72
CA VAL A 1148 25.64 -15.01 11.30
C VAL A 1148 24.38 -14.29 10.76
N PRO A 1149 23.83 -14.69 9.59
CA PRO A 1149 22.63 -14.05 9.05
C PRO A 1149 21.43 -14.22 10.00
N ALA A 1150 20.85 -13.09 10.41
CA ALA A 1150 19.62 -13.01 11.22
C ALA A 1150 18.41 -12.55 10.38
#